data_AF-A0A8J4EZE3-F1
#
_entry.id   AF-A0A8J4EZE3-F1
#
_cell.length_a   1.000
_cell.length_b   1.000
_cell.length_c   1.000
_cell.angle_alpha   90.00
_cell.angle_beta   90.00
_cell.angle_gamma   90.00
#
_symmetry.space_group_name_H-M   'P 1'
#
loop_
_entity.id
_entity.type
_entity.pdbx_description
1 polymer ?
#
loop_
_entity_poly.entity_id
_entity_poly.type
_entity_poly.pdbx_seq_one_letter_code
_entity_poly.pdbx_strand_id
1 'polypeptide(L)'
;MGCSSSKALATSPAPAGPFQDVQQRSDDSKPWKKNQVVPAAQQAGAEEGAASWQQRQHGKNSCANSGKPAFVNSGKDVKLPLDQGPADVLGDLKALCSERVEGPGLANLAESLFEILKQHLPGALRRTKCSKGFTTILELTKRAVLCCNSILQPVLAHINRVLSNRQAGSSWTESTSWEQVEFSDFLGMLEDACNVVYDLGIMELGRPIVALMELIHELRQHCEAHKFHLDEAICRVLALDELIGMLGIIFFRKVVLETSESAQSKLEQYQQLQEQIGWSDSQLATCTGPEARVMLLYLNQVSASGEKRTNVTVQRASAFWDAFLASRGTGLILPSSAQLCHKYFPAFVDTYGQNGSGRGGASRKPAVEAGEGHGPRKEFFVLAGQDMAGQASEAQRQQSAEDGSAPPARDSRRPPLWVFNRTAGAYWYNTTLEESSELHNAYVFAGWLLGQSLLNRAPVGLPFPPVLFRALLEGTGTDCGSGGSGFVPTMDMLAEFDPDAAAGVNKVAALPSDQLRDMLELEGLPADWSAEKYTQYAVSRILRDEVAWQSEALASGFFAAVDRRLLRLWQVGPTALAVLAAGTCTAAGEPPSDLSSLFRVVLDDELSGNSAVLIELLWAVMAEWPPERRLRFVEFVTGTPRLPLPGSELLKIQAPFVAMGVAEHRATLGMLPQAHTCDNLLELPNYWESLLAVRGVRGGPTAVARGTAQLTEEQMTDLRAETRRILADRLEVAVLNFQGYGLDERSGGGGEGAEDEDDDQRMKGRIPSPRRSPKSHHFGPLP
;
A
#
# COMPACT_ATOMS: atom_id res chain seq x y z
N MET A 1 38.28 -29.92 16.60
CA MET A 1 39.02 -30.44 15.43
C MET A 1 38.83 -29.37 14.36
N GLY A 2 39.83 -28.63 13.86
CA GLY A 2 41.25 -28.97 13.62
C GLY A 2 41.32 -29.70 12.27
N CYS A 3 41.99 -29.23 11.21
CA CYS A 3 43.12 -28.29 11.05
C CYS A 3 43.06 -27.64 9.63
N SER A 4 43.83 -26.64 9.18
CA SER A 4 44.69 -25.60 9.80
C SER A 4 45.13 -24.56 8.73
N SER A 5 45.32 -23.29 9.14
CA SER A 5 46.36 -22.30 8.74
C SER A 5 46.97 -22.29 7.31
N SER A 6 47.27 -21.16 6.65
CA SER A 6 48.08 -20.03 7.17
C SER A 6 48.10 -18.79 6.25
N LYS A 7 48.20 -17.59 6.87
CA LYS A 7 48.98 -16.37 6.47
C LYS A 7 48.75 -15.75 5.07
N ALA A 8 48.25 -14.50 4.96
CA ALA A 8 48.93 -13.20 5.15
C ALA A 8 49.83 -12.77 3.95
N LEU A 9 49.98 -11.48 3.56
CA LEU A 9 49.82 -10.19 4.27
C LEU A 9 49.24 -9.08 3.33
N ALA A 10 49.22 -7.81 3.77
CA ALA A 10 48.78 -6.57 3.09
C ALA A 10 49.50 -6.29 1.73
N THR A 11 49.10 -5.34 0.85
CA THR A 11 48.66 -3.93 1.06
C THR A 11 47.79 -3.35 -0.09
N SER A 12 47.11 -2.21 0.17
CA SER A 12 46.58 -1.25 -0.85
C SER A 12 47.69 -0.26 -1.32
N PRO A 13 47.51 0.66 -2.31
CA PRO A 13 46.28 1.08 -3.01
C PRO A 13 46.38 1.18 -4.57
N ALA A 14 45.43 1.90 -5.18
CA ALA A 14 45.22 2.25 -6.60
C ALA A 14 46.30 3.22 -7.18
N PRO A 15 46.26 3.75 -8.45
CA PRO A 15 45.11 3.85 -9.39
C PRO A 15 45.43 3.71 -10.92
N ALA A 16 44.46 4.17 -11.74
CA ALA A 16 44.50 4.52 -13.16
C ALA A 16 44.45 3.39 -14.23
N GLY A 17 43.49 3.51 -15.15
CA GLY A 17 43.55 2.96 -16.52
C GLY A 17 43.99 4.08 -17.49
N PRO A 18 43.38 4.25 -18.68
CA PRO A 18 42.48 3.36 -19.43
C PRO A 18 43.10 2.90 -20.76
N PHE A 19 42.50 1.93 -21.46
CA PHE A 19 42.69 1.79 -22.91
C PHE A 19 41.45 1.23 -23.61
N GLN A 20 41.22 1.69 -24.84
CA GLN A 20 40.10 1.33 -25.70
C GLN A 20 40.44 0.15 -26.63
N ASP A 21 39.38 -0.43 -27.21
CA ASP A 21 39.30 -1.05 -28.55
C ASP A 21 40.43 -1.99 -29.03
N VAL A 22 40.04 -3.22 -29.41
CA VAL A 22 40.17 -3.65 -30.81
C VAL A 22 39.20 -4.79 -31.14
N GLN A 23 38.87 -4.87 -32.42
CA GLN A 23 37.82 -5.68 -33.05
C GLN A 23 38.06 -7.20 -33.04
N GLN A 24 36.97 -7.96 -33.22
CA GLN A 24 36.81 -9.17 -34.06
C GLN A 24 37.96 -10.21 -34.08
N ARG A 25 37.70 -11.51 -33.89
CA ARG A 25 36.86 -12.36 -34.77
C ARG A 25 36.41 -13.66 -34.10
N SER A 26 35.41 -14.29 -34.71
CA SER A 26 35.05 -15.70 -34.55
C SER A 26 36.07 -16.64 -35.20
N ASP A 27 36.22 -17.86 -34.66
CA ASP A 27 36.03 -19.06 -35.50
C ASP A 27 35.68 -20.31 -34.65
N ASP A 28 35.12 -21.33 -35.31
CA ASP A 28 34.60 -22.55 -34.69
C ASP A 28 35.68 -23.61 -34.35
N SER A 29 35.49 -24.38 -33.26
CA SER A 29 35.62 -25.84 -33.32
C SER A 29 35.21 -26.59 -32.02
N LYS A 30 34.18 -27.43 -32.14
CA LYS A 30 33.93 -28.65 -31.34
C LYS A 30 34.98 -29.73 -31.76
N PRO A 31 35.17 -30.91 -31.08
CA PRO A 31 34.06 -31.75 -30.61
C PRO A 31 34.32 -32.90 -29.57
N TRP A 32 33.36 -33.85 -29.53
CA TRP A 32 33.37 -35.24 -28.99
C TRP A 32 32.79 -35.52 -27.58
N LYS A 33 32.64 -36.82 -27.26
CA LYS A 33 31.48 -37.42 -26.56
C LYS A 33 31.83 -38.66 -25.71
N LYS A 34 30.98 -38.92 -24.70
CA LYS A 34 30.56 -40.23 -24.12
C LYS A 34 31.58 -41.14 -23.41
N ASN A 35 31.14 -41.68 -22.27
CA ASN A 35 30.84 -43.11 -21.97
C ASN A 35 29.81 -43.09 -20.80
N GLN A 36 28.75 -43.90 -20.63
CA GLN A 36 28.28 -45.21 -21.15
C GLN A 36 28.81 -46.46 -20.40
N VAL A 37 27.95 -47.04 -19.53
CA VAL A 37 27.96 -48.46 -19.09
C VAL A 37 26.50 -48.94 -18.81
N VAL A 38 26.21 -50.19 -19.15
CA VAL A 38 25.01 -51.07 -18.95
C VAL A 38 25.57 -52.54 -19.06
N PRO A 39 24.90 -53.69 -18.73
CA PRO A 39 23.48 -53.93 -18.39
C PRO A 39 23.11 -55.10 -17.39
N ALA A 40 21.79 -55.37 -17.28
CA ALA A 40 21.11 -56.69 -17.31
C ALA A 40 20.66 -57.48 -16.04
N ALA A 41 19.34 -57.78 -16.02
CA ALA A 41 18.65 -59.04 -15.63
C ALA A 41 18.64 -59.48 -14.12
N GLN A 42 17.68 -60.26 -13.57
CA GLN A 42 16.44 -60.93 -14.07
C GLN A 42 15.47 -61.31 -12.89
N GLN A 43 14.37 -62.04 -13.18
CA GLN A 43 13.29 -62.57 -12.27
C GLN A 43 12.24 -61.52 -11.82
N ALA A 44 10.91 -61.66 -11.90
CA ALA A 44 9.90 -62.74 -12.09
C ALA A 44 9.47 -63.52 -10.81
N GLY A 45 8.18 -63.74 -10.53
CA GLY A 45 6.93 -63.35 -11.24
C GLY A 45 5.63 -63.91 -10.60
N ALA A 46 4.51 -63.91 -11.35
CA ALA A 46 3.19 -64.51 -11.07
C ALA A 46 2.31 -63.86 -9.96
N GLU A 47 0.96 -63.83 -10.01
CA GLU A 47 -0.11 -63.90 -11.06
C GLU A 47 -1.42 -63.36 -10.37
N GLU A 48 -2.61 -63.08 -10.95
CA GLU A 48 -3.21 -63.16 -12.30
C GLU A 48 -3.70 -61.72 -12.72
N GLY A 49 -4.76 -61.37 -13.47
CA GLY A 49 -5.83 -62.05 -14.24
C GLY A 49 -7.27 -61.63 -13.83
N ALA A 50 -8.33 -61.67 -14.66
CA ALA A 50 -8.43 -61.74 -16.14
C ALA A 50 -9.91 -61.55 -16.63
N ALA A 51 -10.19 -60.64 -17.58
CA ALA A 51 -11.39 -60.58 -18.48
C ALA A 51 -11.33 -59.30 -19.36
N SER A 52 -11.15 -59.32 -20.70
CA SER A 52 -12.09 -59.62 -21.82
C SER A 52 -13.19 -58.55 -22.03
N TRP A 53 -13.53 -58.02 -23.23
CA TRP A 53 -13.34 -58.36 -24.67
C TRP A 53 -12.94 -57.08 -25.49
N GLN A 54 -12.27 -57.07 -26.66
CA GLN A 54 -12.70 -57.41 -28.04
C GLN A 54 -14.10 -56.88 -28.45
N GLN A 55 -14.45 -56.37 -29.65
CA GLN A 55 -13.85 -55.97 -30.95
C GLN A 55 -14.93 -55.06 -31.67
N ARG A 56 -14.78 -54.30 -32.78
CA ARG A 56 -13.78 -54.13 -33.86
C ARG A 56 -13.95 -52.79 -34.65
N GLN A 57 -13.02 -52.56 -35.60
CA GLN A 57 -13.08 -51.91 -36.95
C GLN A 57 -14.46 -51.51 -37.55
N HIS A 58 -14.61 -50.52 -38.45
CA HIS A 58 -13.71 -49.66 -39.26
C HIS A 58 -14.35 -48.26 -39.49
N GLY A 59 -13.65 -47.18 -39.86
CA GLY A 59 -12.19 -46.96 -40.07
C GLY A 59 -11.91 -45.74 -40.98
N LYS A 60 -10.61 -45.44 -41.24
CA LYS A 60 -10.02 -44.68 -42.39
C LYS A 60 -10.63 -43.30 -42.74
N ASN A 61 -9.91 -42.18 -42.85
CA ASN A 61 -8.48 -41.86 -43.08
C ASN A 61 -8.29 -40.34 -42.73
N SER A 62 -7.12 -39.73 -42.58
CA SER A 62 -5.70 -40.15 -42.54
C SER A 62 -4.80 -38.95 -42.16
N CYS A 63 -3.68 -39.19 -41.46
CA CYS A 63 -2.41 -38.40 -41.45
C CYS A 63 -2.41 -36.89 -41.10
N ALA A 64 -1.34 -36.30 -40.55
CA ALA A 64 -0.20 -36.81 -39.77
C ALA A 64 0.61 -35.64 -39.14
N ASN A 65 1.33 -35.93 -38.05
CA ASN A 65 2.56 -35.26 -37.57
C ASN A 65 2.65 -33.72 -37.45
N SER A 66 2.57 -33.26 -36.19
CA SER A 66 3.67 -32.55 -35.47
C SER A 66 4.32 -31.28 -36.04
N GLY A 67 4.28 -30.17 -35.28
CA GLY A 67 5.25 -29.08 -35.42
C GLY A 67 4.94 -27.79 -34.63
N LYS A 68 5.38 -27.68 -33.38
CA LYS A 68 5.62 -26.36 -32.72
C LYS A 68 7.05 -25.89 -33.08
N PRO A 69 7.40 -24.60 -32.92
CA PRO A 69 6.73 -23.41 -33.46
C PRO A 69 7.74 -22.51 -34.21
N ALA A 70 7.30 -21.44 -34.87
CA ALA A 70 8.22 -20.43 -35.42
C ALA A 70 7.60 -19.02 -35.40
N PHE A 71 8.25 -18.08 -34.70
CA PHE A 71 8.03 -16.65 -34.87
C PHE A 71 8.76 -16.16 -36.13
N VAL A 72 8.08 -15.42 -37.00
CA VAL A 72 8.68 -14.58 -38.03
C VAL A 72 7.92 -13.25 -38.06
N ASN A 73 8.65 -12.14 -38.15
CA ASN A 73 8.10 -10.79 -38.04
C ASN A 73 7.69 -10.21 -39.40
N SER A 74 6.71 -9.30 -39.38
CA SER A 74 6.42 -8.20 -40.33
C SER A 74 6.63 -8.40 -41.85
N GLY A 75 5.56 -8.17 -42.64
CA GLY A 75 5.72 -7.52 -43.95
C GLY A 75 4.94 -8.09 -45.14
N LYS A 76 3.65 -7.73 -45.24
CA LYS A 76 2.93 -7.49 -46.52
C LYS A 76 1.52 -6.97 -46.29
N ASP A 77 1.09 -6.02 -47.12
CA ASP A 77 -0.28 -5.49 -47.13
C ASP A 77 -1.29 -6.54 -47.60
N VAL A 78 -1.94 -7.21 -46.66
CA VAL A 78 -3.18 -7.95 -46.93
C VAL A 78 -4.34 -6.96 -46.91
N LYS A 79 -4.78 -6.50 -48.08
CA LYS A 79 -6.07 -5.82 -48.22
C LYS A 79 -7.19 -6.81 -47.88
N LEU A 80 -7.66 -6.76 -46.63
CA LEU A 80 -8.91 -7.39 -46.23
C LEU A 80 -10.07 -6.80 -47.08
N PRO A 81 -11.10 -7.59 -47.40
CA PRO A 81 -12.24 -7.11 -48.17
C PRO A 81 -12.95 -5.94 -47.49
N LEU A 82 -13.30 -4.93 -48.28
CA LEU A 82 -14.31 -3.93 -47.90
C LEU A 82 -15.71 -4.46 -48.29
N ASP A 83 -16.73 -3.87 -47.68
CA ASP A 83 -18.15 -4.09 -47.97
C ASP A 83 -18.69 -5.52 -47.80
N GLN A 84 -18.58 -6.01 -46.56
CA GLN A 84 -19.81 -6.12 -45.76
C GLN A 84 -19.61 -5.34 -44.46
N GLY A 85 -20.50 -4.40 -44.15
CA GLY A 85 -20.46 -3.66 -42.88
C GLY A 85 -20.86 -4.61 -41.74
N PRO A 86 -20.09 -4.71 -40.65
CA PRO A 86 -20.51 -5.48 -39.49
C PRO A 86 -21.75 -4.85 -38.83
N ALA A 87 -22.37 -5.60 -37.92
CA ALA A 87 -23.32 -5.06 -36.95
C ALA A 87 -22.69 -3.93 -36.09
N ASP A 88 -23.46 -3.35 -35.18
CA ASP A 88 -22.95 -2.34 -34.24
C ASP A 88 -22.00 -3.00 -33.24
N VAL A 89 -20.74 -3.23 -33.63
CA VAL A 89 -19.73 -3.94 -32.83
C VAL A 89 -19.60 -3.40 -31.41
N LEU A 90 -19.79 -2.10 -31.20
CA LEU A 90 -19.76 -1.49 -29.86
C LEU A 90 -21.06 -1.76 -29.10
N GLY A 91 -22.21 -1.80 -29.78
CA GLY A 91 -23.48 -2.30 -29.27
C GLY A 91 -23.48 -3.80 -28.95
N ASP A 92 -22.83 -4.63 -29.76
CA ASP A 92 -22.70 -6.08 -29.59
C ASP A 92 -21.83 -6.40 -28.36
N LEU A 93 -20.65 -5.77 -28.26
CA LEU A 93 -19.81 -5.82 -27.05
C LEU A 93 -20.54 -5.30 -25.81
N LYS A 94 -21.34 -4.23 -25.98
CA LYS A 94 -22.15 -3.66 -24.90
C LYS A 94 -23.25 -4.63 -24.46
N ALA A 95 -23.86 -5.39 -25.36
CA ALA A 95 -24.83 -6.43 -25.05
C ALA A 95 -24.17 -7.58 -24.26
N LEU A 96 -23.05 -8.12 -24.75
CA LEU A 96 -22.26 -9.16 -24.07
C LEU A 96 -21.86 -8.73 -22.64
N CYS A 97 -21.39 -7.48 -22.47
CA CYS A 97 -21.04 -6.93 -21.16
C CYS A 97 -22.26 -6.55 -20.28
N SER A 98 -23.49 -6.79 -20.74
CA SER A 98 -24.73 -6.51 -19.98
C SER A 98 -25.43 -7.76 -19.48
N GLU A 99 -25.12 -8.93 -20.04
CA GLU A 99 -25.75 -10.18 -19.62
C GLU A 99 -25.18 -10.63 -18.27
N ARG A 100 -26.06 -11.07 -17.36
CA ARG A 100 -25.63 -11.67 -16.10
C ARG A 100 -25.28 -13.14 -16.37
N VAL A 101 -24.01 -13.40 -16.64
CA VAL A 101 -23.55 -14.70 -17.11
C VAL A 101 -23.37 -15.68 -15.95
N GLU A 102 -24.16 -16.76 -15.96
CA GLU A 102 -24.01 -17.91 -15.07
C GLU A 102 -22.84 -18.81 -15.54
N GLY A 103 -22.28 -19.64 -14.65
CA GLY A 103 -21.04 -20.43 -14.89
C GLY A 103 -20.89 -21.03 -16.31
N PRO A 104 -21.85 -21.84 -16.80
CA PRO A 104 -21.78 -22.44 -18.15
C PRO A 104 -21.72 -21.45 -19.32
N GLY A 105 -22.18 -20.21 -19.12
CA GLY A 105 -22.12 -19.14 -20.12
C GLY A 105 -20.78 -18.42 -20.19
N LEU A 106 -19.93 -18.52 -19.16
CA LEU A 106 -18.67 -17.75 -19.07
C LEU A 106 -17.67 -18.13 -20.16
N ALA A 107 -17.64 -19.41 -20.57
CA ALA A 107 -16.87 -19.86 -21.72
C ALA A 107 -17.35 -19.23 -23.04
N ASN A 108 -18.67 -19.19 -23.26
CA ASN A 108 -19.28 -18.58 -24.46
C ASN A 108 -19.03 -17.07 -24.50
N LEU A 109 -19.10 -16.38 -23.35
CA LEU A 109 -18.76 -14.97 -23.21
C LEU A 109 -17.29 -14.74 -23.61
N ALA A 110 -16.36 -15.53 -23.07
CA ALA A 110 -14.95 -15.41 -23.37
C ALA A 110 -14.64 -15.57 -24.87
N GLU A 111 -15.23 -16.59 -25.51
CA GLU A 111 -15.00 -16.86 -26.93
C GLU A 111 -15.61 -15.78 -27.83
N SER A 112 -16.81 -15.30 -27.49
CA SER A 112 -17.45 -14.16 -28.19
C SER A 112 -16.63 -12.87 -28.06
N LEU A 113 -16.12 -12.57 -26.86
CA LEU A 113 -15.26 -11.41 -26.64
C LEU A 113 -13.94 -11.54 -27.40
N PHE A 114 -13.22 -12.66 -27.29
CA PHE A 114 -11.94 -12.85 -28.01
C PHE A 114 -12.10 -12.82 -29.53
N GLU A 115 -13.21 -13.34 -30.08
CA GLU A 115 -13.53 -13.21 -31.51
C GLU A 115 -13.69 -11.73 -31.91
N ILE A 116 -14.57 -11.00 -31.22
CA ILE A 116 -14.88 -9.60 -31.57
C ILE A 116 -13.66 -8.69 -31.36
N LEU A 117 -12.91 -8.86 -30.27
CA LEU A 117 -11.66 -8.13 -30.00
C LEU A 117 -10.66 -8.31 -31.14
N LYS A 118 -10.43 -9.56 -31.57
CA LYS A 118 -9.40 -9.87 -32.55
C LYS A 118 -9.81 -9.56 -33.99
N GLN A 119 -11.08 -9.73 -34.35
CA GLN A 119 -11.56 -9.63 -35.74
C GLN A 119 -12.23 -8.29 -36.06
N HIS A 120 -12.84 -7.61 -35.08
CA HIS A 120 -13.82 -6.54 -35.35
C HIS A 120 -13.53 -5.23 -34.62
N LEU A 121 -13.04 -5.25 -33.37
CA LEU A 121 -12.79 -4.04 -32.58
C LEU A 121 -11.80 -3.07 -33.28
N PRO A 122 -10.65 -3.49 -33.85
CA PRO A 122 -9.77 -2.58 -34.59
C PRO A 122 -10.42 -1.97 -35.85
N GLY A 123 -11.47 -2.60 -36.39
CA GLY A 123 -12.29 -2.03 -37.46
C GLY A 123 -13.29 -0.98 -36.94
N ALA A 124 -13.89 -1.23 -35.78
CA ALA A 124 -14.83 -0.32 -35.12
C ALA A 124 -14.13 0.94 -34.58
N LEU A 125 -13.01 0.78 -33.86
CA LEU A 125 -12.25 1.89 -33.28
C LEU A 125 -11.73 2.85 -34.36
N ARG A 126 -11.20 2.34 -35.48
CA ARG A 126 -10.79 3.19 -36.62
C ARG A 126 -11.91 4.03 -37.25
N ARG A 127 -13.19 3.66 -37.07
CA ARG A 127 -14.37 4.46 -37.45
C ARG A 127 -14.81 5.44 -36.35
N THR A 128 -14.37 5.24 -35.12
CA THR A 128 -14.86 5.92 -33.91
C THR A 128 -14.01 7.17 -33.60
N LYS A 129 -14.28 8.26 -34.34
CA LYS A 129 -13.48 9.50 -34.31
C LYS A 129 -14.25 10.77 -33.89
N CYS A 130 -15.47 10.64 -33.40
CA CYS A 130 -16.33 11.77 -33.02
C CYS A 130 -16.86 11.62 -31.58
N SER A 131 -17.32 12.73 -30.98
CA SER A 131 -17.82 12.78 -29.59
C SER A 131 -18.86 11.71 -29.25
N LYS A 132 -19.82 11.45 -30.17
CA LYS A 132 -20.82 10.37 -30.02
C LYS A 132 -20.18 8.98 -29.92
N GLY A 133 -19.05 8.77 -30.58
CA GLY A 133 -18.27 7.54 -30.50
C GLY A 133 -17.62 7.36 -29.12
N PHE A 134 -17.01 8.42 -28.59
CA PHE A 134 -16.41 8.40 -27.25
C PHE A 134 -17.45 8.22 -26.13
N THR A 135 -18.67 8.74 -26.27
CA THR A 135 -19.77 8.42 -25.33
C THR A 135 -20.18 6.95 -25.38
N THR A 136 -20.09 6.26 -26.52
CA THR A 136 -20.31 4.82 -26.61
C THR A 136 -19.16 4.03 -25.98
N ILE A 137 -17.91 4.46 -26.19
CA ILE A 137 -16.73 3.85 -25.53
C ILE A 137 -16.84 3.97 -24.01
N LEU A 138 -17.11 5.17 -23.49
CA LEU A 138 -17.29 5.44 -22.06
C LEU A 138 -18.32 4.51 -21.40
N GLU A 139 -19.46 4.32 -22.06
CA GLU A 139 -20.53 3.43 -21.61
C GLU A 139 -20.15 1.95 -21.73
N LEU A 140 -19.39 1.56 -22.76
CA LEU A 140 -18.89 0.19 -22.94
C LEU A 140 -17.84 -0.16 -21.87
N THR A 141 -16.88 0.72 -21.59
CA THR A 141 -15.87 0.53 -20.52
C THR A 141 -16.56 0.30 -19.17
N LYS A 142 -17.56 1.11 -18.82
CA LYS A 142 -18.34 0.93 -17.59
C LYS A 142 -19.01 -0.44 -17.51
N ARG A 143 -19.57 -0.94 -18.61
CA ARG A 143 -20.18 -2.30 -18.62
C ARG A 143 -19.14 -3.40 -18.57
N ALA A 144 -18.00 -3.28 -19.24
CA ALA A 144 -16.90 -4.24 -19.15
C ALA A 144 -16.36 -4.35 -17.71
N VAL A 145 -16.18 -3.21 -17.04
CA VAL A 145 -15.79 -3.13 -15.62
C VAL A 145 -16.86 -3.74 -14.71
N LEU A 146 -18.14 -3.42 -14.89
CA LEU A 146 -19.24 -4.02 -14.10
C LEU A 146 -19.32 -5.54 -14.31
N CYS A 147 -19.18 -6.02 -15.54
CA CYS A 147 -19.15 -7.43 -15.88
C CYS A 147 -17.98 -8.14 -15.18
N CYS A 148 -16.76 -7.59 -15.28
CA CYS A 148 -15.56 -8.14 -14.64
C CYS A 148 -15.70 -8.22 -13.11
N ASN A 149 -16.20 -7.15 -12.47
CA ASN A 149 -16.52 -7.17 -11.03
C ASN A 149 -17.58 -8.23 -10.69
N SER A 150 -18.62 -8.40 -11.52
CA SER A 150 -19.70 -9.36 -11.27
C SER A 150 -19.26 -10.82 -11.35
N ILE A 151 -18.20 -11.12 -12.11
CA ILE A 151 -17.59 -12.45 -12.21
C ILE A 151 -16.70 -12.70 -10.98
N LEU A 152 -15.82 -11.75 -10.63
CA LEU A 152 -14.82 -11.92 -9.56
C LEU A 152 -15.39 -11.82 -8.15
N GLN A 153 -16.29 -10.87 -7.87
CA GLN A 153 -16.77 -10.60 -6.50
C GLN A 153 -17.37 -11.82 -5.78
N PRO A 154 -18.18 -12.69 -6.41
CA PRO A 154 -18.65 -13.92 -5.78
C PRO A 154 -17.53 -14.88 -5.31
N VAL A 155 -16.42 -14.95 -6.05
CA VAL A 155 -15.24 -15.79 -5.72
C VAL A 155 -14.47 -15.17 -4.55
N LEU A 156 -14.21 -13.87 -4.60
CA LEU A 156 -13.52 -13.14 -3.54
C LEU A 156 -14.35 -13.15 -2.23
N ALA A 157 -15.67 -12.98 -2.32
CA ALA A 157 -16.58 -13.13 -1.20
C ALA A 157 -16.56 -14.55 -0.61
N HIS A 158 -16.38 -15.60 -1.44
CA HIS A 158 -16.19 -16.96 -0.95
C HIS A 158 -14.88 -17.08 -0.15
N ILE A 159 -13.75 -16.61 -0.69
CA ILE A 159 -12.43 -16.65 -0.04
C ILE A 159 -12.47 -15.87 1.29
N ASN A 160 -13.05 -14.66 1.28
CA ASN A 160 -13.26 -13.83 2.47
C ASN A 160 -14.06 -14.57 3.54
N ARG A 161 -15.13 -15.26 3.14
CA ARG A 161 -15.99 -16.03 4.02
C ARG A 161 -15.25 -17.22 4.63
N VAL A 162 -14.39 -17.92 3.88
CA VAL A 162 -13.55 -19.02 4.41
C VAL A 162 -12.50 -18.51 5.40
N LEU A 163 -11.76 -17.44 5.04
CA LEU A 163 -10.66 -16.91 5.86
C LEU A 163 -11.10 -16.10 7.09
N SER A 164 -12.38 -15.69 7.16
CA SER A 164 -12.92 -14.84 8.24
C SER A 164 -14.00 -15.54 9.08
N ASN A 165 -14.78 -16.47 8.50
CA ASN A 165 -15.73 -17.30 9.24
C ASN A 165 -15.29 -18.76 9.19
N ARG A 166 -14.97 -19.32 10.35
CA ARG A 166 -14.54 -20.72 10.57
C ARG A 166 -15.68 -21.71 10.24
N GLN A 167 -15.97 -21.91 8.95
CA GLN A 167 -17.12 -22.71 8.51
C GLN A 167 -16.81 -24.21 8.51
N ALA A 168 -17.45 -24.95 9.40
CA ALA A 168 -17.47 -26.41 9.36
C ALA A 168 -18.07 -26.91 8.03
N GLY A 169 -17.22 -27.40 7.13
CA GLY A 169 -17.62 -27.95 5.83
C GLY A 169 -16.71 -27.59 4.65
N SER A 170 -15.73 -26.70 4.80
CA SER A 170 -14.68 -26.50 3.79
C SER A 170 -13.70 -27.69 3.72
N SER A 171 -13.08 -27.86 2.56
CA SER A 171 -11.84 -28.61 2.33
C SER A 171 -10.68 -28.10 3.21
N TRP A 172 -10.65 -26.78 3.42
CA TRP A 172 -9.68 -26.06 4.24
C TRP A 172 -9.95 -26.23 5.73
N THR A 173 -8.89 -26.40 6.51
CA THR A 173 -8.94 -26.70 7.95
C THR A 173 -9.29 -25.47 8.80
N GLU A 174 -9.80 -25.72 10.01
CA GLU A 174 -10.18 -24.66 10.97
C GLU A 174 -9.02 -23.73 11.39
N SER A 175 -7.77 -24.09 11.06
CA SER A 175 -6.55 -23.31 11.25
C SER A 175 -6.27 -22.24 10.18
N THR A 176 -6.94 -22.30 9.01
CA THR A 176 -6.59 -21.45 7.85
C THR A 176 -7.19 -20.05 8.00
N SER A 177 -6.55 -19.21 8.81
CA SER A 177 -6.90 -17.79 9.00
C SER A 177 -6.03 -16.85 8.15
N TRP A 178 -6.44 -15.58 8.04
CA TRP A 178 -5.63 -14.51 7.44
C TRP A 178 -4.23 -14.32 8.05
N GLU A 179 -3.99 -14.79 9.28
CA GLU A 179 -2.66 -14.73 9.89
C GLU A 179 -1.74 -15.85 9.37
N GLN A 180 -2.30 -17.03 9.10
CA GLN A 180 -1.54 -18.26 8.82
C GLN A 180 -1.46 -18.57 7.33
N VAL A 181 -2.44 -18.15 6.52
CA VAL A 181 -2.49 -18.35 5.07
C VAL A 181 -1.18 -17.98 4.36
N GLU A 182 -0.57 -18.94 3.68
CA GLU A 182 0.52 -18.69 2.73
C GLU A 182 0.01 -18.83 1.29
N PHE A 183 0.84 -18.45 0.31
CA PHE A 183 0.42 -18.35 -1.10
C PHE A 183 -0.11 -19.67 -1.69
N SER A 184 0.43 -20.82 -1.29
CA SER A 184 -0.06 -22.14 -1.71
C SER A 184 -1.53 -22.36 -1.33
N ASP A 185 -1.89 -21.93 -0.13
CA ASP A 185 -3.21 -22.16 0.44
C ASP A 185 -4.20 -21.19 -0.17
N PHE A 186 -3.78 -19.94 -0.39
CA PHE A 186 -4.54 -18.95 -1.14
C PHE A 186 -4.85 -19.41 -2.58
N LEU A 187 -3.85 -19.97 -3.28
CA LEU A 187 -4.04 -20.44 -4.66
C LEU A 187 -5.02 -21.62 -4.73
N GLY A 188 -4.96 -22.54 -3.75
CA GLY A 188 -5.94 -23.62 -3.60
C GLY A 188 -7.33 -23.10 -3.23
N MET A 189 -7.44 -22.13 -2.32
CA MET A 189 -8.71 -21.48 -1.96
C MET A 189 -9.33 -20.72 -3.15
N LEU A 190 -8.50 -20.18 -4.05
CA LEU A 190 -8.96 -19.52 -5.27
C LEU A 190 -9.49 -20.54 -6.30
N GLU A 191 -8.82 -21.68 -6.49
CA GLU A 191 -9.31 -22.79 -7.33
C GLU A 191 -10.62 -23.37 -6.77
N ASP A 192 -10.67 -23.70 -5.48
CA ASP A 192 -11.87 -24.20 -4.80
C ASP A 192 -13.03 -23.19 -4.87
N ALA A 193 -12.75 -21.89 -4.72
CA ALA A 193 -13.77 -20.86 -4.84
C ALA A 193 -14.27 -20.69 -6.29
N CYS A 194 -13.42 -20.84 -7.30
CA CYS A 194 -13.86 -20.90 -8.71
C CYS A 194 -14.82 -22.08 -8.93
N ASN A 195 -14.48 -23.27 -8.41
CA ASN A 195 -15.31 -24.45 -8.58
C ASN A 195 -16.65 -24.35 -7.81
N VAL A 196 -16.63 -23.96 -6.53
CA VAL A 196 -17.86 -23.88 -5.72
C VAL A 196 -18.82 -22.78 -6.20
N VAL A 197 -18.32 -21.72 -6.85
CA VAL A 197 -19.15 -20.61 -7.34
C VAL A 197 -19.64 -20.83 -8.78
N TYR A 198 -18.85 -21.43 -9.67
CA TYR A 198 -19.15 -21.51 -11.10
C TYR A 198 -19.03 -22.90 -11.75
N ASP A 199 -18.55 -23.92 -11.03
CA ASP A 199 -18.12 -25.23 -11.54
C ASP A 199 -17.03 -25.13 -12.63
N LEU A 200 -16.07 -24.21 -12.43
CA LEU A 200 -14.94 -23.91 -13.31
C LEU A 200 -13.63 -23.88 -12.52
N GLY A 201 -12.50 -24.18 -13.18
CA GLY A 201 -11.16 -23.91 -12.66
C GLY A 201 -10.73 -22.45 -12.86
N ILE A 202 -9.60 -22.06 -12.26
CA ILE A 202 -9.02 -20.71 -12.34
C ILE A 202 -8.72 -20.29 -13.78
N MET A 203 -8.26 -21.22 -14.63
CA MET A 203 -7.95 -20.94 -16.04
C MET A 203 -9.21 -20.64 -16.84
N GLU A 204 -10.26 -21.44 -16.66
CA GLU A 204 -11.55 -21.28 -17.33
C GLU A 204 -12.25 -19.98 -16.92
N LEU A 205 -12.17 -19.61 -15.63
CA LEU A 205 -12.67 -18.34 -15.12
C LEU A 205 -11.81 -17.15 -15.57
N GLY A 206 -10.50 -17.35 -15.72
CA GLY A 206 -9.55 -16.33 -16.19
C GLY A 206 -9.83 -15.87 -17.62
N ARG A 207 -10.20 -16.78 -18.53
CA ARG A 207 -10.48 -16.46 -19.96
C ARG A 207 -11.42 -15.25 -20.18
N PRO A 208 -12.65 -15.19 -19.62
CA PRO A 208 -13.51 -14.02 -19.80
C PRO A 208 -12.98 -12.77 -19.09
N ILE A 209 -12.31 -12.91 -17.94
CA ILE A 209 -11.73 -11.80 -17.19
C ILE A 209 -10.63 -11.12 -18.02
N VAL A 210 -9.69 -11.89 -18.58
CA VAL A 210 -8.63 -11.38 -19.47
C VAL A 210 -9.21 -10.72 -20.71
N ALA A 211 -10.26 -11.27 -21.31
CA ALA A 211 -10.94 -10.64 -22.46
C ALA A 211 -11.59 -9.29 -22.10
N LEU A 212 -12.20 -9.18 -20.91
CA LEU A 212 -12.76 -7.91 -20.43
C LEU A 212 -11.67 -6.88 -20.10
N MET A 213 -10.54 -7.31 -19.51
CA MET A 213 -9.39 -6.45 -19.23
C MET A 213 -8.72 -5.95 -20.52
N GLU A 214 -8.58 -6.80 -21.54
CA GLU A 214 -8.08 -6.42 -22.87
C GLU A 214 -9.02 -5.41 -23.55
N LEU A 215 -10.34 -5.60 -23.44
CA LEU A 215 -11.32 -4.63 -23.93
C LEU A 215 -11.13 -3.26 -23.26
N ILE A 216 -11.02 -3.21 -21.93
CA ILE A 216 -10.80 -1.97 -21.18
C ILE A 216 -9.47 -1.31 -21.61
N HIS A 217 -8.41 -2.11 -21.82
CA HIS A 217 -7.09 -1.65 -22.25
C HIS A 217 -7.12 -0.99 -23.64
N GLU A 218 -7.64 -1.69 -24.66
CA GLU A 218 -7.77 -1.18 -26.03
C GLU A 218 -8.66 0.07 -26.11
N LEU A 219 -9.75 0.11 -25.33
CA LEU A 219 -10.62 1.29 -25.26
C LEU A 219 -9.92 2.51 -24.66
N ARG A 220 -9.11 2.35 -23.61
CA ARG A 220 -8.31 3.45 -23.03
C ARG A 220 -7.21 3.91 -23.99
N GLN A 221 -6.44 3.00 -24.58
CA GLN A 221 -5.42 3.33 -25.59
C GLN A 221 -6.00 4.12 -26.77
N HIS A 222 -7.17 3.72 -27.30
CA HIS A 222 -7.82 4.45 -28.40
C HIS A 222 -8.27 5.86 -28.00
N CYS A 223 -8.73 6.05 -26.76
CA CYS A 223 -9.09 7.37 -26.24
C CYS A 223 -7.85 8.27 -26.14
N GLU A 224 -6.78 7.78 -25.50
CA GLU A 224 -5.50 8.49 -25.36
C GLU A 224 -4.92 8.90 -26.73
N ALA A 225 -4.89 7.98 -27.70
CA ALA A 225 -4.38 8.22 -29.05
C ALA A 225 -5.17 9.30 -29.82
N HIS A 226 -6.42 9.58 -29.42
CA HIS A 226 -7.26 10.62 -30.01
C HIS A 226 -7.42 11.86 -29.10
N LYS A 227 -6.63 11.97 -28.01
CA LYS A 227 -6.71 13.03 -26.99
C LYS A 227 -8.07 13.15 -26.30
N PHE A 228 -8.84 12.05 -26.25
CA PHE A 228 -10.02 11.96 -25.40
C PHE A 228 -9.60 11.39 -24.04
N HIS A 229 -9.90 12.09 -22.94
CA HIS A 229 -9.53 11.60 -21.62
C HIS A 229 -10.58 10.60 -21.10
N LEU A 230 -10.17 9.36 -20.90
CA LEU A 230 -10.94 8.35 -20.18
C LEU A 230 -10.32 8.22 -18.78
N ASP A 231 -11.04 8.75 -17.79
CA ASP A 231 -10.63 8.76 -16.37
C ASP A 231 -10.31 7.34 -15.87
N GLU A 232 -9.19 7.19 -15.17
CA GLU A 232 -8.74 5.91 -14.63
C GLU A 232 -9.71 5.29 -13.64
N ALA A 233 -10.48 6.11 -12.91
CA ALA A 233 -11.55 5.64 -12.03
C ALA A 233 -12.66 4.88 -12.80
N ILE A 234 -12.77 5.09 -14.11
CA ILE A 234 -13.77 4.43 -14.97
C ILE A 234 -13.26 3.09 -15.51
N CYS A 235 -11.95 2.88 -15.59
CA CYS A 235 -11.33 1.59 -15.93
C CYS A 235 -11.13 0.68 -14.71
N ARG A 236 -11.25 1.22 -13.48
CA ARG A 236 -10.96 0.55 -12.21
C ARG A 236 -11.94 -0.61 -11.90
N VAL A 237 -11.44 -1.84 -11.92
CA VAL A 237 -12.13 -3.04 -11.45
C VAL A 237 -11.80 -3.27 -9.97
N LEU A 238 -12.70 -2.87 -9.08
CA LEU A 238 -12.52 -2.99 -7.63
C LEU A 238 -12.21 -4.42 -7.17
N ALA A 239 -12.74 -5.43 -7.85
CA ALA A 239 -12.45 -6.83 -7.56
C ALA A 239 -10.98 -7.22 -7.86
N LEU A 240 -10.33 -6.61 -8.87
CA LEU A 240 -8.89 -6.81 -9.09
C LEU A 240 -8.07 -6.12 -8.00
N ASP A 241 -8.46 -4.92 -7.58
CA ASP A 241 -7.81 -4.26 -6.44
C ASP A 241 -7.93 -5.06 -5.15
N GLU A 242 -9.11 -5.65 -4.90
CA GLU A 242 -9.32 -6.50 -3.75
C GLU A 242 -8.41 -7.75 -3.81
N LEU A 243 -8.36 -8.42 -4.97
CA LEU A 243 -7.51 -9.60 -5.21
C LEU A 243 -6.01 -9.29 -5.02
N ILE A 244 -5.52 -8.17 -5.58
CA ILE A 244 -4.15 -7.70 -5.36
C ILE A 244 -3.93 -7.26 -3.89
N GLY A 245 -4.96 -6.76 -3.22
CA GLY A 245 -4.96 -6.48 -1.78
C GLY A 245 -4.80 -7.74 -0.92
N MET A 246 -5.49 -8.84 -1.26
CA MET A 246 -5.33 -10.14 -0.58
C MET A 246 -3.88 -10.63 -0.70
N LEU A 247 -3.31 -10.61 -1.90
CA LEU A 247 -1.88 -10.93 -2.13
C LEU A 247 -0.95 -10.00 -1.35
N GLY A 248 -1.27 -8.69 -1.31
CA GLY A 248 -0.53 -7.70 -0.55
C GLY A 248 -0.47 -8.00 0.95
N ILE A 249 -1.54 -8.58 1.52
CA ILE A 249 -1.56 -9.07 2.89
C ILE A 249 -0.78 -10.38 3.01
N ILE A 250 -1.07 -11.40 2.19
CA ILE A 250 -0.38 -12.70 2.24
C ILE A 250 1.14 -12.52 2.20
N PHE A 251 1.64 -11.70 1.27
CA PHE A 251 3.06 -11.44 1.08
C PHE A 251 3.69 -10.54 2.16
N PHE A 252 2.96 -9.59 2.75
CA PHE A 252 3.55 -8.49 3.55
C PHE A 252 2.91 -8.22 4.92
N ARG A 253 2.05 -9.12 5.42
CA ARG A 253 1.41 -9.05 6.76
C ARG A 253 2.36 -9.09 7.96
N LYS A 254 3.61 -9.52 7.77
CA LYS A 254 4.62 -9.68 8.83
C LYS A 254 5.57 -8.47 8.77
N VAL A 255 5.80 -7.77 9.88
CA VAL A 255 6.68 -6.57 9.93
C VAL A 255 8.17 -6.96 9.91
N VAL A 256 8.62 -7.56 8.82
CA VAL A 256 10.01 -8.00 8.59
C VAL A 256 10.70 -7.12 7.55
N LEU A 257 12.03 -7.22 7.49
CA LEU A 257 12.82 -6.71 6.36
C LEU A 257 12.77 -7.74 5.23
N GLU A 258 12.25 -7.35 4.08
CA GLU A 258 12.22 -8.17 2.88
C GLU A 258 13.64 -8.35 2.34
N THR A 259 14.14 -9.58 2.32
CA THR A 259 15.37 -9.91 1.57
C THR A 259 15.05 -9.96 0.08
N SER A 260 16.05 -9.68 -0.77
CA SER A 260 15.93 -9.87 -2.22
C SER A 260 15.46 -11.29 -2.57
N GLU A 261 15.95 -12.31 -1.86
CA GLU A 261 15.52 -13.71 -2.03
C GLU A 261 14.04 -13.94 -1.68
N SER A 262 13.54 -13.36 -0.57
CA SER A 262 12.13 -13.53 -0.18
C SER A 262 11.19 -12.76 -1.11
N ALA A 263 11.55 -11.54 -1.50
CA ALA A 263 10.79 -10.75 -2.45
C ALA A 263 10.83 -11.34 -3.88
N GLN A 264 11.93 -11.96 -4.28
CA GLN A 264 12.03 -12.72 -5.54
C GLN A 264 11.10 -13.94 -5.53
N SER A 265 11.05 -14.71 -4.43
CA SER A 265 10.11 -15.83 -4.31
C SER A 265 8.65 -15.38 -4.35
N LYS A 266 8.32 -14.23 -3.76
CA LYS A 266 6.97 -13.61 -3.84
C LYS A 266 6.65 -13.10 -5.25
N LEU A 267 7.66 -12.64 -6.01
CA LEU A 267 7.49 -12.24 -7.41
C LEU A 267 7.25 -13.46 -8.31
N GLU A 268 7.95 -14.57 -8.08
CA GLU A 268 7.71 -15.85 -8.75
C GLU A 268 6.30 -16.40 -8.44
N GLN A 269 5.81 -16.24 -7.21
CA GLN A 269 4.44 -16.58 -6.83
C GLN A 269 3.40 -15.70 -7.55
N TYR A 270 3.61 -14.38 -7.62
CA TYR A 270 2.76 -13.49 -8.44
C TYR A 270 2.77 -13.92 -9.92
N GLN A 271 3.93 -14.26 -10.47
CA GLN A 271 4.08 -14.72 -11.85
C GLN A 271 3.36 -16.06 -12.09
N GLN A 272 3.38 -16.99 -11.12
CA GLN A 272 2.62 -18.24 -11.19
C GLN A 272 1.09 -17.97 -11.27
N LEU A 273 0.56 -17.05 -10.45
CA LEU A 273 -0.85 -16.67 -10.51
C LEU A 273 -1.20 -16.00 -11.85
N GLN A 274 -0.31 -15.12 -12.33
CA GLN A 274 -0.43 -14.46 -13.62
C GLN A 274 -0.45 -15.45 -14.79
N GLU A 275 0.40 -16.49 -14.77
CA GLU A 275 0.39 -17.56 -15.78
C GLU A 275 -0.89 -18.41 -15.72
N GLN A 276 -1.47 -18.63 -14.53
CA GLN A 276 -2.71 -19.40 -14.38
C GLN A 276 -3.98 -18.63 -14.81
N ILE A 277 -4.07 -17.33 -14.53
CA ILE A 277 -5.22 -16.51 -14.96
C ILE A 277 -5.04 -16.01 -16.41
N GLY A 278 -3.80 -15.79 -16.85
CA GLY A 278 -3.44 -15.40 -18.21
C GLY A 278 -3.45 -13.89 -18.50
N TRP A 279 -3.45 -13.03 -17.48
CA TRP A 279 -3.42 -11.57 -17.66
C TRP A 279 -2.01 -11.01 -17.95
N SER A 280 -1.92 -9.82 -18.53
CA SER A 280 -0.67 -9.05 -18.62
C SER A 280 -0.56 -7.97 -17.55
N ASP A 281 0.66 -7.55 -17.22
CA ASP A 281 0.89 -6.38 -16.35
C ASP A 281 0.30 -5.10 -16.94
N SER A 282 0.24 -4.95 -18.27
CA SER A 282 -0.35 -3.76 -18.91
C SER A 282 -1.88 -3.72 -18.79
N GLN A 283 -2.55 -4.87 -18.91
CA GLN A 283 -3.98 -5.03 -18.63
C GLN A 283 -4.26 -4.74 -17.16
N LEU A 284 -3.50 -5.38 -16.25
CA LEU A 284 -3.68 -5.23 -14.80
C LEU A 284 -3.44 -3.78 -14.34
N ALA A 285 -2.37 -3.13 -14.81
CA ALA A 285 -2.09 -1.72 -14.54
C ALA A 285 -3.16 -0.76 -15.12
N THR A 286 -3.90 -1.18 -16.15
CA THR A 286 -5.02 -0.40 -16.70
C THR A 286 -6.31 -0.57 -15.88
N CYS A 287 -6.51 -1.75 -15.30
CA CYS A 287 -7.75 -2.13 -14.62
C CYS A 287 -7.69 -2.01 -13.08
N THR A 288 -6.52 -1.75 -12.49
CA THR A 288 -6.32 -1.59 -11.04
C THR A 288 -6.11 -0.12 -10.65
N GLY A 289 -6.33 0.19 -9.37
CA GLY A 289 -6.09 1.49 -8.75
C GLY A 289 -4.62 1.74 -8.35
N PRO A 290 -4.28 2.98 -7.95
CA PRO A 290 -2.92 3.40 -7.64
C PRO A 290 -2.19 2.51 -6.62
N GLU A 291 -2.89 2.05 -5.60
CA GLU A 291 -2.33 1.32 -4.47
C GLU A 291 -1.95 -0.11 -4.84
N ALA A 292 -2.78 -0.78 -5.66
CA ALA A 292 -2.49 -2.11 -6.21
C ALA A 292 -1.31 -2.06 -7.21
N ARG A 293 -1.26 -1.03 -8.08
CA ARG A 293 -0.11 -0.76 -8.95
C ARG A 293 1.18 -0.56 -8.14
N VAL A 294 1.13 0.20 -7.04
CA VAL A 294 2.29 0.42 -6.16
C VAL A 294 2.68 -0.83 -5.36
N MET A 295 1.73 -1.69 -4.97
CA MET A 295 2.01 -3.00 -4.36
C MET A 295 2.92 -3.84 -5.27
N LEU A 296 2.57 -3.92 -6.56
CA LEU A 296 3.30 -4.69 -7.57
C LEU A 296 4.60 -4.00 -8.02
N LEU A 297 4.64 -2.67 -8.11
CA LEU A 297 5.86 -1.89 -8.30
C LEU A 297 6.88 -2.14 -7.17
N TYR A 298 6.43 -2.11 -5.92
CA TYR A 298 7.25 -2.39 -4.74
C TYR A 298 7.83 -3.80 -4.81
N LEU A 299 6.99 -4.81 -5.12
CA LEU A 299 7.42 -6.21 -5.25
C LEU A 299 8.54 -6.36 -6.31
N ASN A 300 8.39 -5.70 -7.46
CA ASN A 300 9.38 -5.68 -8.54
C ASN A 300 10.68 -4.92 -8.18
N GLN A 301 10.64 -3.91 -7.32
CA GLN A 301 11.84 -3.15 -6.93
C GLN A 301 12.62 -3.84 -5.78
N VAL A 302 11.89 -4.47 -4.85
CA VAL A 302 12.48 -5.15 -3.69
C VAL A 302 13.01 -6.53 -4.05
N SER A 303 12.44 -7.26 -5.01
CA SER A 303 13.06 -8.51 -5.50
C SER A 303 14.49 -8.29 -6.01
N ALA A 304 14.74 -7.15 -6.67
CA ALA A 304 16.04 -6.81 -7.25
C ALA A 304 17.09 -6.31 -6.24
N SER A 305 16.71 -5.94 -5.00
CA SER A 305 17.63 -5.24 -4.09
C SER A 305 17.43 -5.44 -2.58
N GLY A 306 16.26 -5.95 -2.15
CA GLY A 306 15.87 -6.05 -0.74
C GLY A 306 15.52 -4.71 -0.08
N GLU A 307 15.10 -4.78 1.17
CA GLU A 307 14.90 -3.61 2.04
C GLU A 307 16.13 -3.30 2.89
N LYS A 308 16.47 -2.02 2.99
CA LYS A 308 17.47 -1.49 3.91
C LYS A 308 16.78 -0.88 5.14
N ARG A 309 17.08 -1.43 6.32
CA ARG A 309 16.58 -0.86 7.59
C ARG A 309 17.08 0.56 7.79
N THR A 310 16.17 1.49 8.05
CA THR A 310 16.48 2.89 8.33
C THR A 310 15.87 3.29 9.68
N ASN A 311 16.72 3.30 10.70
CA ASN A 311 16.38 3.81 12.02
C ASN A 311 16.54 5.34 12.02
N VAL A 312 15.58 6.07 12.60
CA VAL A 312 15.68 7.53 12.74
C VAL A 312 15.11 7.99 14.08
N THR A 313 15.83 8.86 14.79
CA THR A 313 15.32 9.46 16.05
C THR A 313 14.87 10.88 15.79
N VAL A 314 13.60 11.19 16.08
CA VAL A 314 12.99 12.49 15.74
C VAL A 314 12.07 12.99 16.84
N GLN A 315 11.84 14.30 16.89
CA GLN A 315 10.72 14.87 17.65
C GLN A 315 9.48 14.87 16.75
N ARG A 316 8.31 14.55 17.31
CA ARG A 316 7.04 14.57 16.55
C ARG A 316 6.77 15.91 15.86
N ALA A 317 7.14 17.02 16.50
CA ALA A 317 6.97 18.37 15.98
C ALA A 317 8.03 18.82 14.94
N SER A 318 9.05 18.00 14.66
CA SER A 318 10.04 18.27 13.60
C SER A 318 10.53 17.00 12.91
N ALA A 319 9.59 16.11 12.60
CA ALA A 319 9.86 14.76 12.09
C ALA A 319 10.63 14.77 10.76
N PHE A 320 10.34 15.72 9.85
CA PHE A 320 11.07 15.84 8.59
C PHE A 320 12.46 16.45 8.81
N TRP A 321 12.55 17.58 9.52
CA TRP A 321 13.82 18.29 9.67
C TRP A 321 14.85 17.52 10.52
N ASP A 322 14.40 16.78 11.54
CA ASP A 322 15.30 15.91 12.32
C ASP A 322 15.76 14.72 11.47
N ALA A 323 14.89 14.12 10.65
CA ALA A 323 15.25 13.03 9.74
C ALA A 323 16.19 13.48 8.60
N PHE A 324 15.97 14.67 8.04
CA PHE A 324 16.86 15.29 7.06
C PHE A 324 18.25 15.53 7.64
N LEU A 325 18.33 16.08 8.85
CA LEU A 325 19.62 16.30 9.52
C LEU A 325 20.32 14.96 9.83
N ALA A 326 19.59 13.93 10.23
CA ALA A 326 20.12 12.59 10.45
C ALA A 326 20.60 11.90 9.16
N SER A 327 20.05 12.22 7.98
CA SER A 327 20.50 11.64 6.70
C SER A 327 21.84 12.22 6.21
N ARG A 328 22.23 13.42 6.65
CA ARG A 328 23.45 14.10 6.18
C ARG A 328 24.70 13.30 6.50
N GLY A 329 25.57 13.11 5.49
CA GLY A 329 26.83 12.36 5.62
C GLY A 329 26.69 10.83 5.66
N THR A 330 25.48 10.27 5.77
CA THR A 330 25.25 8.81 5.83
C THR A 330 25.33 8.09 4.47
N GLY A 331 25.31 8.84 3.36
CA GLY A 331 25.14 8.27 2.03
C GLY A 331 23.75 7.65 1.79
N LEU A 332 22.70 8.19 2.44
CA LEU A 332 21.31 7.73 2.26
C LEU A 332 20.80 7.93 0.82
N ILE A 333 21.15 9.07 0.22
CA ILE A 333 20.83 9.43 -1.16
C ILE A 333 22.16 9.50 -1.91
N LEU A 334 22.38 8.56 -2.84
CA LEU A 334 23.56 8.49 -3.69
C LEU A 334 23.11 8.48 -5.16
N PRO A 335 23.70 9.28 -6.06
CA PRO A 335 23.36 9.28 -7.49
C PRO A 335 23.61 7.97 -8.26
N SER A 336 24.16 6.94 -7.60
CA SER A 336 24.70 5.73 -8.24
C SER A 336 24.47 4.44 -7.46
N SER A 337 23.72 4.46 -6.35
CA SER A 337 23.17 3.22 -5.78
C SER A 337 21.98 2.75 -6.61
N ALA A 338 21.72 1.44 -6.63
CA ALA A 338 20.40 0.94 -7.04
C ALA A 338 19.30 1.57 -6.18
N GLN A 339 18.07 1.69 -6.72
CA GLN A 339 16.90 2.20 -6.00
C GLN A 339 16.50 1.29 -4.84
N LEU A 340 17.20 1.40 -3.71
CA LEU A 340 16.92 0.65 -2.49
C LEU A 340 15.59 1.09 -1.88
N CYS A 341 14.77 0.12 -1.50
CA CYS A 341 13.66 0.38 -0.58
C CYS A 341 14.23 0.60 0.83
N HIS A 342 13.87 1.71 1.47
CA HIS A 342 14.26 2.00 2.84
C HIS A 342 13.07 1.80 3.77
N LYS A 343 13.08 0.69 4.52
CA LYS A 343 12.03 0.41 5.51
C LYS A 343 12.29 1.25 6.76
N TYR A 344 11.35 2.15 7.07
CA TYR A 344 11.52 3.10 8.17
C TYR A 344 11.14 2.51 9.53
N PHE A 345 11.96 2.81 10.53
CA PHE A 345 11.78 2.48 11.95
C PHE A 345 12.06 3.76 12.77
N PRO A 346 11.05 4.63 12.94
CA PRO A 346 11.19 5.87 13.69
C PRO A 346 11.24 5.60 15.19
N ALA A 347 11.91 6.48 15.92
CA ALA A 347 11.99 6.45 17.37
C ALA A 347 11.73 7.88 17.88
N PHE A 348 10.62 8.08 18.58
CA PHE A 348 10.13 9.41 18.95
C PHE A 348 10.74 9.88 20.27
N VAL A 349 11.18 11.15 20.31
CA VAL A 349 11.72 11.75 21.53
C VAL A 349 10.59 12.09 22.50
N ASP A 350 10.60 11.46 23.69
CA ASP A 350 9.70 11.82 24.78
C ASP A 350 10.12 13.16 25.40
N THR A 351 9.20 14.12 25.35
CA THR A 351 9.35 15.47 25.90
C THR A 351 8.70 15.61 27.28
N TYR A 352 7.74 14.75 27.64
CA TYR A 352 7.04 14.78 28.92
C TYR A 352 7.90 14.20 30.06
N GLY A 353 8.75 13.21 29.79
CA GLY A 353 9.67 12.63 30.77
C GLY A 353 10.65 13.62 31.42
N GLN A 354 10.93 14.76 30.77
CA GLN A 354 11.83 15.78 31.31
C GLN A 354 11.22 16.54 32.50
N ASN A 355 9.93 16.89 32.44
CA ASN A 355 9.29 17.70 33.47
C ASN A 355 9.02 16.94 34.78
N GLY A 356 9.04 15.60 34.75
CA GLY A 356 8.74 14.76 35.92
C GLY A 356 9.92 14.51 36.88
N SER A 357 11.16 14.87 36.54
CA SER A 357 12.36 14.50 37.31
C SER A 357 13.22 15.69 37.75
N GLY A 358 12.69 16.48 38.69
CA GLY A 358 13.35 17.63 39.30
C GLY A 358 14.57 17.32 40.19
N ARG A 359 15.66 16.79 39.61
CA ARG A 359 17.03 16.79 40.18
C ARG A 359 18.06 16.68 39.05
N GLY A 360 18.99 17.63 39.01
CA GLY A 360 19.84 17.88 37.84
C GLY A 360 20.87 16.79 37.55
N GLY A 361 21.06 16.53 36.25
CA GLY A 361 22.14 15.70 35.70
C GLY A 361 22.29 15.97 34.22
N ALA A 362 23.23 16.84 33.83
CA ALA A 362 23.58 17.04 32.43
C ALA A 362 24.14 15.73 31.85
N SER A 363 23.81 15.42 30.58
CA SER A 363 24.16 14.17 29.90
C SER A 363 23.39 12.90 30.34
N ARG A 364 22.10 13.03 30.67
CA ARG A 364 21.15 11.91 30.42
C ARG A 364 20.66 12.02 28.98
N LYS A 365 20.70 10.92 28.20
CA LYS A 365 20.01 10.88 26.89
C LYS A 365 18.52 11.15 27.10
N PRO A 366 17.81 11.81 26.17
CA PRO A 366 16.36 11.90 26.25
C PRO A 366 15.76 10.49 26.27
N ALA A 367 14.59 10.34 26.89
CA ALA A 367 13.79 9.14 26.70
C ALA A 367 13.36 9.06 25.23
N VAL A 368 13.39 7.86 24.66
CA VAL A 368 13.04 7.62 23.26
C VAL A 368 12.11 6.43 23.19
N GLU A 369 10.94 6.68 22.65
CA GLU A 369 9.88 5.73 22.35
C GLU A 369 10.24 5.02 21.03
N ALA A 370 10.61 3.74 21.10
CA ALA A 370 11.07 2.98 19.94
C ALA A 370 9.90 2.43 19.12
N GLY A 371 9.71 2.92 17.89
CA GLY A 371 8.63 2.50 17.01
C GLY A 371 9.00 1.32 16.10
N GLU A 372 8.70 0.10 16.53
CA GLU A 372 8.77 -1.10 15.68
C GLU A 372 7.36 -1.55 15.24
N GLY A 373 6.95 -1.23 14.01
CA GLY A 373 5.62 -1.61 13.52
C GLY A 373 5.18 -0.89 12.23
N HIS A 374 3.91 -1.05 11.87
CA HIS A 374 3.24 -0.22 10.86
C HIS A 374 2.85 1.16 11.41
N GLY A 375 2.19 1.22 12.58
CA GLY A 375 1.68 2.47 13.17
C GLY A 375 2.72 3.58 13.31
N PRO A 376 3.82 3.39 14.07
CA PRO A 376 4.86 4.43 14.22
C PRO A 376 5.46 4.90 12.88
N ARG A 377 5.55 4.01 11.89
CA ARG A 377 5.99 4.35 10.53
C ARG A 377 4.97 5.22 9.79
N LYS A 378 3.67 4.85 9.83
CA LYS A 378 2.58 5.67 9.28
C LYS A 378 2.55 7.06 9.92
N GLU A 379 2.65 7.10 11.25
CA GLU A 379 2.74 8.33 12.04
C GLU A 379 3.90 9.21 11.57
N PHE A 380 5.11 8.65 11.44
CA PHE A 380 6.29 9.39 10.98
C PHE A 380 6.13 10.01 9.59
N PHE A 381 5.58 9.29 8.59
CA PHE A 381 5.39 9.86 7.25
C PHE A 381 4.37 11.00 7.25
N VAL A 382 3.28 10.89 8.03
CA VAL A 382 2.30 11.97 8.18
C VAL A 382 2.89 13.17 8.91
N LEU A 383 3.59 12.97 10.04
CA LEU A 383 4.26 14.05 10.78
C LEU A 383 5.34 14.75 9.93
N ALA A 384 6.08 14.00 9.10
CA ALA A 384 7.03 14.57 8.16
C ALA A 384 6.35 15.45 7.09
N GLY A 385 5.18 15.05 6.60
CA GLY A 385 4.34 15.91 5.75
C GLY A 385 3.92 17.20 6.46
N GLN A 386 3.36 17.09 7.67
CA GLN A 386 2.95 18.23 8.49
C GLN A 386 4.11 19.20 8.79
N ASP A 387 5.31 18.68 9.04
CA ASP A 387 6.54 19.45 9.28
C ASP A 387 7.04 20.16 8.01
N MET A 388 7.10 19.47 6.86
CA MET A 388 7.42 20.11 5.57
C MET A 388 6.41 21.22 5.18
N ALA A 389 5.16 21.10 5.60
CA ALA A 389 4.10 22.09 5.41
C ALA A 389 4.05 23.16 6.53
N GLY A 390 4.92 23.08 7.55
CA GLY A 390 4.96 24.00 8.69
C GLY A 390 3.81 23.89 9.70
N GLN A 391 2.87 22.95 9.50
CA GLN A 391 1.67 22.78 10.34
C GLN A 391 2.00 22.47 11.80
N ALA A 392 3.03 21.66 12.06
CA ALA A 392 3.45 21.29 13.42
C ALA A 392 3.81 22.52 14.27
N SER A 393 4.49 23.49 13.67
CA SER A 393 4.80 24.79 14.30
C SER A 393 3.58 25.69 14.49
N GLU A 394 2.46 25.45 13.78
CA GLU A 394 1.21 26.20 13.95
C GLU A 394 0.34 25.59 15.04
N ALA A 395 0.22 24.26 15.11
CA ALA A 395 -0.44 23.55 16.21
C ALA A 395 0.20 23.89 17.57
N GLN A 396 1.54 23.86 17.67
CA GLN A 396 2.24 24.29 18.89
C GLN A 396 1.97 25.75 19.27
N ARG A 397 1.78 26.64 18.29
CA ARG A 397 1.45 28.06 18.55
C ARG A 397 0.00 28.26 18.98
N GLN A 398 -0.93 27.43 18.51
CA GLN A 398 -2.32 27.42 18.96
C GLN A 398 -2.39 26.95 20.43
N GLN A 399 -1.77 25.81 20.75
CA GLN A 399 -1.64 25.34 22.14
C GLN A 399 -0.95 26.37 23.03
N SER A 400 0.14 27.00 22.56
CA SER A 400 0.82 28.07 23.32
C SER A 400 -0.12 29.23 23.65
N ALA A 401 -1.02 29.61 22.73
CA ALA A 401 -1.97 30.68 22.92
C ALA A 401 -3.14 30.29 23.86
N GLU A 402 -3.54 29.02 23.88
CA GLU A 402 -4.54 28.48 24.80
C GLU A 402 -3.98 28.36 26.24
N ASP A 403 -2.75 27.85 26.39
CA ASP A 403 -2.03 27.76 27.67
C ASP A 403 -1.45 29.11 28.17
N GLY A 404 -1.57 30.18 27.38
CA GLY A 404 -1.05 31.51 27.71
C GLY A 404 0.48 31.62 27.77
N SER A 405 1.19 30.69 27.12
CA SER A 405 2.66 30.68 27.05
C SER A 405 3.19 31.46 25.83
N ALA A 406 4.46 31.83 25.86
CA ALA A 406 5.06 32.60 24.77
C ALA A 406 5.19 31.71 23.50
N PRO A 407 4.60 32.11 22.36
CA PRO A 407 4.58 31.26 21.17
C PRO A 407 6.00 31.03 20.63
N PRO A 408 6.36 29.81 20.20
CA PRO A 408 7.67 29.53 19.66
C PRO A 408 7.97 30.39 18.42
N ALA A 409 9.15 31.03 18.45
CA ALA A 409 9.65 31.82 17.34
C ALA A 409 9.76 30.96 16.07
N ARG A 410 9.50 31.56 14.90
CA ARG A 410 9.74 30.88 13.62
C ARG A 410 11.24 30.67 13.46
N ASP A 411 11.70 29.41 13.51
CA ASP A 411 13.08 29.07 13.15
C ASP A 411 13.27 29.28 11.65
N SER A 412 14.04 30.32 11.29
CA SER A 412 14.33 30.66 9.90
C SER A 412 15.17 29.59 9.19
N ARG A 413 15.69 28.59 9.90
CA ARG A 413 16.41 27.42 9.33
C ARG A 413 15.48 26.28 8.95
N ARG A 414 14.22 26.31 9.36
CA ARG A 414 13.19 25.29 9.12
C ARG A 414 11.94 25.90 8.47
N PRO A 415 12.06 26.57 7.30
CA PRO A 415 10.90 27.13 6.61
C PRO A 415 10.00 26.01 6.05
N PRO A 416 8.69 26.25 5.86
CA PRO A 416 7.85 25.31 5.13
C PRO A 416 8.33 25.20 3.67
N LEU A 417 8.53 23.97 3.20
CA LEU A 417 8.80 23.66 1.79
C LEU A 417 7.51 23.73 0.96
N TRP A 418 6.36 23.52 1.61
CA TRP A 418 5.05 23.51 0.95
C TRP A 418 4.13 24.61 1.46
N VAL A 419 3.48 25.32 0.54
CA VAL A 419 2.48 26.37 0.83
C VAL A 419 1.11 25.88 0.37
N PHE A 420 0.09 26.00 1.22
CA PHE A 420 -1.27 25.61 0.88
C PHE A 420 -1.94 26.66 -0.01
N ASN A 421 -2.23 26.31 -1.26
CA ASN A 421 -3.05 27.13 -2.14
C ASN A 421 -4.54 26.84 -1.88
N ARG A 422 -5.28 27.89 -1.49
CA ARG A 422 -6.70 27.81 -1.12
C ARG A 422 -7.63 27.64 -2.32
N THR A 423 -7.23 28.07 -3.51
CA THR A 423 -8.04 27.90 -4.74
C THR A 423 -7.93 26.46 -5.25
N ALA A 424 -6.72 25.89 -5.18
CA ALA A 424 -6.40 24.51 -5.50
C ALA A 424 -6.93 23.49 -4.48
N GLY A 425 -7.08 23.90 -3.22
CA GLY A 425 -7.26 22.96 -2.08
C GLY A 425 -6.03 22.08 -1.84
N ALA A 426 -4.85 22.49 -2.32
CA ALA A 426 -3.66 21.65 -2.43
C ALA A 426 -2.37 22.41 -2.11
N TYR A 427 -1.32 21.67 -1.76
CA TYR A 427 0.02 22.16 -1.47
C TYR A 427 0.84 22.35 -2.75
N TRP A 428 1.55 23.47 -2.82
CA TRP A 428 2.48 23.83 -3.89
C TRP A 428 3.86 24.17 -3.32
N TYR A 429 4.87 24.25 -4.18
CA TYR A 429 6.21 24.69 -3.80
C TYR A 429 6.19 26.07 -3.16
N ASN A 430 7.03 26.29 -2.14
CA ASN A 430 7.22 27.61 -1.58
C ASN A 430 8.10 28.48 -2.51
N THR A 431 7.44 29.33 -3.31
CA THR A 431 8.07 30.28 -4.24
C THR A 431 8.75 31.47 -3.55
N THR A 432 8.61 31.63 -2.22
CA THR A 432 9.32 32.66 -1.44
C THR A 432 10.71 32.23 -0.95
N LEU A 433 11.16 31.03 -1.34
CA LEU A 433 12.48 30.51 -1.00
C LEU A 433 13.49 30.80 -2.11
N GLU A 434 14.61 31.41 -1.76
CA GLU A 434 15.80 31.48 -2.61
C GLU A 434 16.57 30.15 -2.55
N GLU A 435 17.20 29.75 -3.65
CA GLU A 435 18.00 28.52 -3.67
C GLU A 435 19.23 28.65 -2.76
N SER A 436 19.37 27.69 -1.85
CA SER A 436 20.57 27.51 -1.04
C SER A 436 20.92 26.03 -0.99
N SER A 437 22.19 25.69 -0.76
CA SER A 437 22.61 24.29 -0.71
C SER A 437 21.92 23.49 0.40
N GLU A 438 21.43 24.13 1.46
CA GLU A 438 20.65 23.47 2.51
C GLU A 438 19.20 23.19 2.05
N LEU A 439 18.51 24.17 1.45
CA LEU A 439 17.15 24.00 0.95
C LEU A 439 17.06 23.10 -0.29
N HIS A 440 18.05 23.16 -1.20
CA HIS A 440 18.16 22.23 -2.32
C HIS A 440 18.26 20.79 -1.81
N ASN A 441 19.16 20.52 -0.85
CA ASN A 441 19.27 19.19 -0.24
C ASN A 441 18.00 18.79 0.54
N ALA A 442 17.28 19.75 1.13
CA ALA A 442 15.99 19.48 1.77
C ALA A 442 14.91 19.06 0.74
N TYR A 443 14.82 19.71 -0.43
CA TYR A 443 13.92 19.26 -1.51
C TYR A 443 14.35 17.91 -2.11
N VAL A 444 15.66 17.63 -2.25
CA VAL A 444 16.15 16.28 -2.62
C VAL A 444 15.71 15.23 -1.58
N PHE A 445 15.84 15.53 -0.28
CA PHE A 445 15.38 14.61 0.76
C PHE A 445 13.85 14.47 0.79
N ALA A 446 13.09 15.55 0.58
CA ALA A 446 11.63 15.52 0.46
C ALA A 446 11.16 14.67 -0.73
N GLY A 447 11.80 14.81 -1.89
CA GLY A 447 11.48 14.02 -3.08
C GLY A 447 11.78 12.54 -2.87
N TRP A 448 12.94 12.23 -2.29
CA TRP A 448 13.30 10.86 -1.93
C TRP A 448 12.34 10.28 -0.89
N LEU A 449 11.94 11.06 0.12
CA LEU A 449 10.98 10.64 1.15
C LEU A 449 9.58 10.43 0.56
N LEU A 450 9.12 11.26 -0.39
CA LEU A 450 7.91 11.01 -1.17
C LEU A 450 8.00 9.67 -1.92
N GLY A 451 9.14 9.38 -2.55
CA GLY A 451 9.36 8.08 -3.20
C GLY A 451 9.30 6.90 -2.22
N GLN A 452 9.96 7.01 -1.06
CA GLN A 452 9.90 6.00 -0.01
C GLN A 452 8.50 5.87 0.62
N SER A 453 7.68 6.92 0.63
CA SER A 453 6.29 6.87 1.14
C SER A 453 5.42 5.90 0.35
N LEU A 454 5.62 5.83 -0.97
CA LEU A 454 4.97 4.86 -1.87
C LEU A 454 5.40 3.43 -1.50
N LEU A 455 6.71 3.20 -1.40
CA LEU A 455 7.28 1.88 -1.14
C LEU A 455 6.92 1.36 0.26
N ASN A 456 6.90 2.23 1.27
CA ASN A 456 6.50 1.88 2.63
C ASN A 456 4.96 1.78 2.81
N ARG A 457 4.16 2.10 1.77
CA ARG A 457 2.69 2.22 1.80
C ARG A 457 2.22 3.14 2.94
N ALA A 458 2.98 4.21 3.18
CA ALA A 458 2.83 5.12 4.31
C ALA A 458 2.77 6.57 3.78
N PRO A 459 1.59 7.06 3.36
CA PRO A 459 1.44 8.32 2.64
C PRO A 459 1.75 9.55 3.52
N VAL A 460 2.36 10.58 2.94
CA VAL A 460 2.80 11.78 3.69
C VAL A 460 1.67 12.70 4.16
N GLY A 461 0.44 12.54 3.67
CA GLY A 461 -0.72 13.28 4.18
C GLY A 461 -0.91 14.69 3.62
N LEU A 462 -0.18 15.07 2.58
CA LEU A 462 -0.33 16.38 1.94
C LEU A 462 -1.05 16.23 0.59
N PRO A 463 -2.22 16.87 0.38
CA PRO A 463 -2.85 16.93 -0.93
C PRO A 463 -1.98 17.75 -1.88
N PHE A 464 -1.37 17.10 -2.87
CA PHE A 464 -0.56 17.73 -3.92
C PHE A 464 -1.31 17.68 -5.26
N PRO A 465 -1.23 18.72 -6.12
CA PRO A 465 -1.96 18.75 -7.38
C PRO A 465 -1.31 17.83 -8.43
N PRO A 466 -2.07 17.20 -9.34
CA PRO A 466 -1.52 16.33 -10.39
C PRO A 466 -0.44 17.00 -11.25
N VAL A 467 -0.51 18.31 -11.47
CA VAL A 467 0.49 19.07 -12.25
C VAL A 467 1.90 19.01 -11.64
N LEU A 468 2.04 18.88 -10.32
CA LEU A 468 3.34 18.69 -9.64
C LEU A 468 3.99 17.37 -10.09
N PHE A 469 3.25 16.28 -10.02
CA PHE A 469 3.73 14.97 -10.45
C PHE A 469 3.91 14.87 -11.95
N ARG A 470 3.16 15.65 -12.73
CA ARG A 470 3.37 15.78 -14.17
C ARG A 470 4.72 16.43 -14.49
N ALA A 471 5.05 17.55 -13.83
CA ALA A 471 6.35 18.19 -13.95
C ALA A 471 7.50 17.24 -13.54
N LEU A 472 7.32 16.51 -12.43
CA LEU A 472 8.27 15.51 -11.95
C LEU A 472 8.47 14.33 -12.92
N LEU A 473 7.41 13.84 -13.58
CA LEU A 473 7.49 12.71 -14.52
C LEU A 473 7.98 13.11 -15.92
N GLU A 474 7.64 14.30 -16.41
CA GLU A 474 8.06 14.81 -17.73
C GLU A 474 9.46 15.48 -17.69
N GLY A 475 9.85 16.05 -16.54
CA GLY A 475 11.19 16.59 -16.27
C GLY A 475 11.54 17.88 -17.04
N THR A 476 12.80 18.29 -16.97
CA THR A 476 13.34 19.48 -17.65
C THR A 476 13.59 19.28 -19.15
N GLY A 477 13.61 18.02 -19.62
CA GLY A 477 14.00 17.63 -20.98
C GLY A 477 15.48 17.27 -21.15
N THR A 478 16.36 17.62 -20.21
CA THR A 478 17.76 17.14 -20.18
C THR A 478 17.91 15.76 -19.54
N ASP A 479 17.02 15.43 -18.59
CA ASP A 479 17.27 14.38 -17.59
C ASP A 479 16.83 12.98 -18.05
N CYS A 480 16.69 12.79 -19.37
CA CYS A 480 16.20 11.57 -19.97
C CYS A 480 16.92 11.25 -21.27
N GLY A 481 17.47 10.02 -21.38
CA GLY A 481 17.96 9.42 -22.63
C GLY A 481 16.84 9.05 -23.61
N SER A 482 15.87 9.94 -23.77
CA SER A 482 14.68 9.83 -24.60
C SER A 482 14.35 11.27 -25.02
N GLY A 483 14.48 11.59 -26.31
CA GLY A 483 14.48 12.97 -26.82
C GLY A 483 13.09 13.64 -26.81
N GLY A 484 12.51 13.83 -25.63
CA GLY A 484 11.29 14.60 -25.40
C GLY A 484 11.57 16.08 -25.14
N SER A 485 10.53 16.90 -25.19
CA SER A 485 10.60 18.37 -25.04
C SER A 485 10.60 18.88 -23.60
N GLY A 486 10.76 17.99 -22.61
CA GLY A 486 10.51 18.30 -21.19
C GLY A 486 9.04 18.59 -20.88
N PHE A 487 8.78 19.02 -19.65
CA PHE A 487 7.46 19.44 -19.17
C PHE A 487 6.98 20.70 -19.90
N VAL A 488 5.79 20.60 -20.50
CA VAL A 488 5.13 21.69 -21.24
C VAL A 488 3.81 22.06 -20.53
N PRO A 489 3.82 23.09 -19.67
CA PRO A 489 2.62 23.67 -19.07
C PRO A 489 1.56 24.09 -20.11
N THR A 490 0.27 23.86 -19.81
CA THR A 490 -0.87 24.37 -20.59
C THR A 490 -1.85 25.13 -19.71
N MET A 491 -2.67 26.00 -20.34
CA MET A 491 -3.74 26.73 -19.64
C MET A 491 -4.70 25.79 -18.92
N ASP A 492 -4.98 24.61 -19.49
CA ASP A 492 -5.85 23.60 -18.87
C ASP A 492 -5.27 23.11 -17.53
N MET A 493 -3.96 22.86 -17.46
CA MET A 493 -3.28 22.47 -16.21
C MET A 493 -3.30 23.60 -15.18
N LEU A 494 -3.17 24.86 -15.61
CA LEU A 494 -3.28 26.00 -14.71
C LEU A 494 -4.71 26.17 -14.21
N ALA A 495 -5.73 25.95 -15.06
CA ALA A 495 -7.13 26.02 -14.68
C ALA A 495 -7.59 24.86 -13.78
N GLU A 496 -6.96 23.68 -13.90
CA GLU A 496 -7.15 22.53 -13.00
C GLU A 496 -6.51 22.78 -11.62
N PHE A 497 -5.32 23.40 -11.57
CA PHE A 497 -4.60 23.68 -10.33
C PHE A 497 -5.08 24.96 -9.63
N ASP A 498 -5.05 26.11 -10.30
CA ASP A 498 -5.41 27.42 -9.74
C ASP A 498 -6.34 28.19 -10.69
N PRO A 499 -7.67 28.00 -10.55
CA PRO A 499 -8.67 28.66 -11.37
C PRO A 499 -8.59 30.20 -11.35
N ASP A 500 -8.16 30.81 -10.24
CA ASP A 500 -8.05 32.27 -10.12
C ASP A 500 -6.81 32.79 -10.84
N ALA A 501 -5.68 32.08 -10.76
CA ALA A 501 -4.50 32.39 -11.56
C ALA A 501 -4.78 32.23 -13.06
N ALA A 502 -5.45 31.15 -13.47
CA ALA A 502 -5.92 30.95 -14.84
C ALA A 502 -6.87 32.08 -15.30
N ALA A 503 -7.82 32.48 -14.45
CA ALA A 503 -8.70 33.61 -14.73
C ALA A 503 -7.94 34.94 -14.81
N GLY A 504 -6.85 35.12 -14.06
CA GLY A 504 -5.93 36.26 -14.16
C GLY A 504 -5.24 36.33 -15.52
N VAL A 505 -4.58 35.25 -15.94
CA VAL A 505 -3.90 35.15 -17.24
C VAL A 505 -4.89 35.37 -18.40
N ASN A 506 -6.08 34.77 -18.34
CA ASN A 506 -7.12 34.96 -19.36
C ASN A 506 -7.65 36.40 -19.44
N LYS A 507 -7.76 37.13 -18.31
CA LYS A 507 -8.15 38.57 -18.31
C LYS A 507 -7.12 39.43 -19.04
N VAL A 508 -5.83 39.16 -18.83
CA VAL A 508 -4.73 39.86 -19.53
C VAL A 508 -4.71 39.51 -21.01
N ALA A 509 -4.81 38.22 -21.36
CA ALA A 509 -4.84 37.76 -22.75
C ALA A 509 -6.05 38.30 -23.54
N ALA A 510 -7.12 38.72 -22.86
CA ALA A 510 -8.31 39.34 -23.45
C ALA A 510 -8.23 40.88 -23.57
N LEU A 511 -7.13 41.52 -23.18
CA LEU A 511 -6.97 42.98 -23.31
C LEU A 511 -6.87 43.42 -24.78
N PRO A 512 -7.37 44.64 -25.11
CA PRO A 512 -7.04 45.32 -26.36
C PRO A 512 -5.53 45.40 -26.60
N SER A 513 -5.08 45.31 -27.85
CA SER A 513 -3.66 45.15 -28.19
C SER A 513 -2.76 46.31 -27.76
N ASP A 514 -3.33 47.51 -27.62
CA ASP A 514 -2.71 48.68 -26.99
C ASP A 514 -2.51 48.48 -25.48
N GLN A 515 -3.57 48.07 -24.77
CA GLN A 515 -3.53 47.85 -23.32
C GLN A 515 -2.68 46.64 -22.91
N LEU A 516 -2.71 45.57 -23.72
CA LEU A 516 -1.82 44.42 -23.56
C LEU A 516 -0.36 44.85 -23.72
N ARG A 517 -0.06 45.70 -24.72
CA ARG A 517 1.29 46.23 -24.94
C ARG A 517 1.75 47.11 -23.78
N ASP A 518 0.93 48.05 -23.32
CA ASP A 518 1.27 48.92 -22.19
C ASP A 518 1.56 48.11 -20.92
N MET A 519 0.81 47.01 -20.71
CA MET A 519 1.05 46.07 -19.60
C MET A 519 2.32 45.23 -19.81
N LEU A 520 2.61 44.74 -21.02
CA LEU A 520 3.85 44.04 -21.32
C LEU A 520 5.07 44.93 -21.06
N GLU A 521 5.04 46.19 -21.51
CA GLU A 521 6.10 47.17 -21.24
C GLU A 521 6.24 47.47 -19.73
N LEU A 522 5.14 47.46 -18.97
CA LEU A 522 5.15 47.61 -17.50
C LEU A 522 5.74 46.40 -16.76
N GLU A 523 5.47 45.18 -17.21
CA GLU A 523 6.07 43.94 -16.66
C GLU A 523 7.52 43.71 -17.14
N GLY A 524 8.06 44.57 -18.03
CA GLY A 524 9.39 44.41 -18.62
C GLY A 524 9.47 43.33 -19.70
N LEU A 525 8.32 42.91 -20.24
CA LEU A 525 8.18 41.91 -21.30
C LEU A 525 8.21 42.56 -22.69
N PRO A 526 8.53 41.81 -23.76
CA PRO A 526 8.59 42.37 -25.12
C PRO A 526 7.22 42.84 -25.63
N ALA A 527 7.15 44.11 -26.00
CA ALA A 527 5.97 44.82 -26.50
C ALA A 527 5.35 44.25 -27.80
N ASP A 528 6.01 43.32 -28.49
CA ASP A 528 5.56 42.64 -29.71
C ASP A 528 4.86 41.29 -29.44
N TRP A 529 4.70 40.90 -28.17
CA TRP A 529 4.07 39.63 -27.83
C TRP A 529 2.57 39.64 -28.10
N SER A 530 2.07 38.56 -28.70
CA SER A 530 0.65 38.30 -28.84
C SER A 530 0.06 37.71 -27.56
N ALA A 531 -1.26 37.71 -27.44
CA ALA A 531 -1.97 37.12 -26.31
C ALA A 531 -1.60 35.64 -26.08
N GLU A 532 -1.35 34.87 -27.15
CA GLU A 532 -0.93 33.48 -27.06
C GLU A 532 0.51 33.33 -26.53
N LYS A 533 1.45 34.19 -26.97
CA LYS A 533 2.81 34.23 -26.42
C LYS A 533 2.81 34.59 -24.94
N TYR A 534 2.07 35.64 -24.55
CA TYR A 534 1.90 36.01 -23.15
C TYR A 534 1.29 34.86 -22.33
N THR A 535 0.24 34.22 -22.85
CA THR A 535 -0.42 33.09 -22.19
C THR A 535 0.55 31.93 -21.96
N GLN A 536 1.31 31.54 -23.00
CA GLN A 536 2.30 30.48 -22.90
C GLN A 536 3.41 30.83 -21.90
N TYR A 537 3.86 32.09 -21.88
CA TYR A 537 4.84 32.59 -20.91
C TYR A 537 4.31 32.55 -19.48
N ALA A 538 3.16 33.17 -19.19
CA ALA A 538 2.62 33.28 -17.84
C ALA A 538 2.28 31.90 -17.23
N VAL A 539 1.71 30.99 -18.03
CA VAL A 539 1.46 29.61 -17.63
C VAL A 539 2.77 28.85 -17.36
N SER A 540 3.81 29.06 -18.18
CA SER A 540 5.14 28.47 -17.94
C SER A 540 5.78 29.02 -16.66
N ARG A 541 5.65 30.34 -16.42
CA ARG A 541 6.19 31.04 -15.26
C ARG A 541 5.68 30.42 -13.96
N ILE A 542 4.36 30.31 -13.83
CA ILE A 542 3.69 29.83 -12.61
C ILE A 542 3.92 28.33 -12.37
N LEU A 543 3.81 27.50 -13.42
CA LEU A 543 3.81 26.03 -13.25
C LEU A 543 5.20 25.38 -13.35
N ARG A 544 6.21 26.09 -13.86
CA ARG A 544 7.56 25.53 -14.06
C ARG A 544 8.67 26.50 -13.67
N ASP A 545 8.67 27.72 -14.21
CA ASP A 545 9.90 28.54 -14.19
C ASP A 545 10.14 29.19 -12.81
N GLU A 546 9.09 29.58 -12.06
CA GLU A 546 9.17 30.05 -10.66
C GLU A 546 9.48 28.94 -9.64
N VAL A 547 9.40 27.67 -10.06
CA VAL A 547 9.56 26.47 -9.20
C VAL A 547 10.66 25.51 -9.70
N ALA A 548 11.50 25.97 -10.64
CA ALA A 548 12.39 25.10 -11.41
C ALA A 548 13.39 24.34 -10.52
N TRP A 549 14.11 25.05 -9.65
CA TRP A 549 15.14 24.44 -8.79
C TRP A 549 14.52 23.53 -7.72
N GLN A 550 13.36 23.89 -7.16
CA GLN A 550 12.63 23.05 -6.22
C GLN A 550 12.14 21.75 -6.90
N SER A 551 11.62 21.86 -8.13
CA SER A 551 11.11 20.72 -8.91
C SER A 551 12.22 19.78 -9.39
N GLU A 552 13.38 20.32 -9.80
CA GLU A 552 14.55 19.53 -10.18
C GLU A 552 15.13 18.77 -8.99
N ALA A 553 15.31 19.46 -7.86
CA ALA A 553 15.74 18.86 -6.59
C ALA A 553 14.78 17.75 -6.14
N LEU A 554 13.46 18.00 -6.16
CA LEU A 554 12.44 17.01 -5.82
C LEU A 554 12.49 15.78 -6.74
N ALA A 555 12.59 15.99 -8.05
CA ALA A 555 12.68 14.90 -9.03
C ALA A 555 13.95 14.05 -8.82
N SER A 556 15.10 14.70 -8.63
CA SER A 556 16.38 14.06 -8.33
C SER A 556 16.28 13.12 -7.13
N GLY A 557 15.68 13.60 -6.03
CA GLY A 557 15.40 12.78 -4.85
C GLY A 557 14.46 11.61 -5.13
N PHE A 558 13.32 11.88 -5.76
CA PHE A 558 12.27 10.89 -5.99
C PHE A 558 12.74 9.70 -6.84
N PHE A 559 13.53 9.96 -7.89
CA PHE A 559 14.06 8.90 -8.76
C PHE A 559 15.32 8.20 -8.23
N ALA A 560 15.92 8.71 -7.15
CA ALA A 560 16.87 7.96 -6.33
C ALA A 560 16.16 6.94 -5.40
N ALA A 561 14.86 7.12 -5.12
CA ALA A 561 14.04 6.17 -4.37
C ALA A 561 13.24 5.20 -5.28
N VAL A 562 12.73 5.64 -6.43
CA VAL A 562 11.76 4.88 -7.24
C VAL A 562 12.19 4.76 -8.71
N ASP A 563 12.14 3.55 -9.28
CA ASP A 563 12.55 3.31 -10.66
C ASP A 563 11.54 3.84 -11.70
N ARG A 564 11.98 4.79 -12.54
CA ARG A 564 11.27 5.33 -13.72
C ARG A 564 10.79 4.28 -14.72
N ARG A 565 11.35 3.06 -14.72
CA ARG A 565 10.89 1.93 -15.55
C ARG A 565 9.64 1.30 -14.94
N LEU A 566 9.63 1.05 -13.64
CA LEU A 566 8.51 0.42 -12.94
C LEU A 566 7.29 1.36 -12.86
N LEU A 567 7.50 2.67 -12.65
CA LEU A 567 6.43 3.68 -12.73
C LEU A 567 5.71 3.68 -14.10
N ARG A 568 6.46 3.42 -15.19
CA ARG A 568 5.88 3.32 -16.54
C ARG A 568 5.23 1.96 -16.82
N LEU A 569 5.84 0.87 -16.37
CA LEU A 569 5.26 -0.49 -16.47
C LEU A 569 3.90 -0.54 -15.76
N TRP A 570 3.85 -0.07 -14.52
CA TRP A 570 2.65 -0.06 -13.67
C TRP A 570 1.75 1.16 -13.89
N GLN A 571 1.99 1.97 -14.92
CA GLN A 571 1.17 3.14 -15.30
C GLN A 571 0.84 4.06 -14.11
N VAL A 572 1.82 4.34 -13.25
CA VAL A 572 1.65 5.19 -12.06
C VAL A 572 1.79 6.66 -12.47
N GLY A 573 0.71 7.18 -13.06
CA GLY A 573 0.64 8.54 -13.61
C GLY A 573 0.47 9.66 -12.56
N PRO A 574 0.37 10.93 -13.00
CA PRO A 574 0.36 12.09 -12.10
C PRO A 574 -0.79 12.08 -11.08
N THR A 575 -2.01 11.74 -11.50
CA THR A 575 -3.18 11.63 -10.63
C THR A 575 -3.07 10.48 -9.63
N ALA A 576 -2.47 9.35 -10.05
CA ALA A 576 -2.19 8.23 -9.16
C ALA A 576 -1.18 8.64 -8.08
N LEU A 577 -0.08 9.31 -8.45
CA LEU A 577 0.91 9.83 -7.50
C LEU A 577 0.31 10.88 -6.54
N ALA A 578 -0.62 11.72 -7.00
CA ALA A 578 -1.35 12.65 -6.15
C ALA A 578 -2.20 11.92 -5.10
N VAL A 579 -3.00 10.91 -5.51
CA VAL A 579 -3.80 10.08 -4.60
C VAL A 579 -2.91 9.32 -3.59
N LEU A 580 -1.75 8.83 -4.03
CA LEU A 580 -0.81 8.08 -3.20
C LEU A 580 -0.04 8.97 -2.20
N ALA A 581 0.44 10.14 -2.60
CA ALA A 581 1.17 11.06 -1.73
C ALA A 581 0.24 11.76 -0.73
N ALA A 582 -0.95 12.15 -1.18
CA ALA A 582 -2.02 12.60 -0.30
C ALA A 582 -2.41 11.48 0.67
N GLY A 583 -2.67 10.27 0.14
CA GLY A 583 -3.21 9.10 0.82
C GLY A 583 -4.70 9.25 1.10
N THR A 584 -5.55 8.41 0.48
CA THR A 584 -6.98 8.24 0.80
C THR A 584 -7.72 9.50 1.28
N CYS A 585 -7.51 10.61 0.57
CA CYS A 585 -8.13 11.90 0.82
C CYS A 585 -8.75 12.45 -0.46
N THR A 586 -10.00 12.09 -0.71
CA THR A 586 -10.96 13.15 -1.04
C THR A 586 -11.12 14.01 0.21
N ALA A 587 -11.14 15.34 0.06
CA ALA A 587 -11.49 16.22 1.16
C ALA A 587 -12.91 15.87 1.64
N ALA A 588 -13.07 15.61 2.94
CA ALA A 588 -14.31 15.09 3.54
C ALA A 588 -14.79 13.73 2.98
N GLY A 589 -13.86 12.79 2.73
CA GLY A 589 -14.20 11.37 2.75
C GLY A 589 -14.62 10.95 4.16
N GLU A 590 -15.92 10.96 4.45
CA GLU A 590 -16.47 10.46 5.71
C GLU A 590 -16.08 8.98 5.89
N PRO A 591 -15.66 8.52 7.09
CA PRO A 591 -15.59 7.09 7.36
C PRO A 591 -16.91 6.39 7.01
N PRO A 592 -16.89 5.11 6.60
CA PRO A 592 -18.12 4.32 6.55
C PRO A 592 -18.74 4.24 7.96
N SER A 593 -20.05 4.04 8.04
CA SER A 593 -20.72 3.74 9.31
C SER A 593 -20.28 2.36 9.83
N ASP A 594 -20.19 1.38 8.93
CA ASP A 594 -19.57 0.09 9.20
C ASP A 594 -18.03 0.19 9.02
N LEU A 595 -17.32 0.39 10.13
CA LEU A 595 -15.85 0.38 10.12
C LEU A 595 -15.26 -1.02 9.87
N SER A 596 -16.04 -2.11 9.95
CA SER A 596 -15.53 -3.45 9.64
C SER A 596 -15.21 -3.60 8.16
N SER A 597 -15.92 -2.87 7.28
CA SER A 597 -15.66 -2.88 5.84
C SER A 597 -14.32 -2.25 5.43
N LEU A 598 -13.61 -1.60 6.35
CA LEU A 598 -12.26 -1.06 6.11
C LEU A 598 -11.17 -2.14 6.24
N PHE A 599 -11.40 -3.18 7.04
CA PHE A 599 -10.36 -4.12 7.46
C PHE A 599 -10.74 -5.58 7.19
N ARG A 600 -9.74 -6.43 7.05
CA ARG A 600 -9.92 -7.88 7.16
C ARG A 600 -9.83 -8.24 8.64
N VAL A 601 -10.99 -8.40 9.26
CA VAL A 601 -11.09 -8.64 10.72
C VAL A 601 -10.68 -10.06 11.05
N VAL A 602 -9.76 -10.22 12.01
CA VAL A 602 -9.36 -11.50 12.59
C VAL A 602 -9.80 -11.53 14.05
N LEU A 603 -10.56 -12.57 14.43
CA LEU A 603 -11.02 -12.80 15.81
C LEU A 603 -10.29 -13.98 16.42
N ASP A 604 -9.89 -13.85 17.69
CA ASP A 604 -9.48 -15.00 18.49
C ASP A 604 -10.65 -15.95 18.81
N ASP A 605 -10.35 -17.05 19.49
CA ASP A 605 -11.33 -18.08 19.83
C ASP A 605 -12.35 -17.60 20.85
N GLU A 606 -11.89 -16.87 21.88
CA GLU A 606 -12.68 -16.39 23.03
C GLU A 606 -13.75 -15.35 22.64
N LEU A 607 -13.48 -14.53 21.63
CA LEU A 607 -14.39 -13.52 21.07
C LEU A 607 -15.23 -14.05 19.89
N SER A 608 -14.89 -15.22 19.33
CA SER A 608 -15.61 -15.85 18.23
C SER A 608 -16.83 -16.67 18.67
N GLY A 609 -17.54 -17.26 17.70
CA GLY A 609 -18.57 -18.28 17.94
C GLY A 609 -19.68 -17.80 18.91
N ASN A 610 -19.76 -18.42 20.08
CA ASN A 610 -20.79 -18.10 21.08
C ASN A 610 -20.61 -16.71 21.72
N SER A 611 -19.40 -16.12 21.63
CA SER A 611 -19.08 -14.77 22.12
C SER A 611 -19.27 -13.67 21.06
N ALA A 612 -19.57 -14.02 19.80
CA ALA A 612 -19.66 -13.08 18.68
C ALA A 612 -20.65 -11.92 18.91
N VAL A 613 -21.61 -12.08 19.83
CA VAL A 613 -22.48 -11.03 20.37
C VAL A 613 -21.71 -9.76 20.77
N LEU A 614 -20.49 -9.89 21.32
CA LEU A 614 -19.68 -8.73 21.69
C LEU A 614 -19.16 -7.96 20.46
N ILE A 615 -18.79 -8.69 19.40
CA ILE A 615 -18.31 -8.14 18.13
C ILE A 615 -19.47 -7.52 17.33
N GLU A 616 -20.66 -8.13 17.33
CA GLU A 616 -21.90 -7.51 16.83
C GLU A 616 -22.16 -6.15 17.50
N LEU A 617 -22.01 -6.09 18.83
CA LEU A 617 -22.20 -4.87 19.59
C LEU A 617 -21.08 -3.83 19.35
N LEU A 618 -19.84 -4.25 19.12
CA LEU A 618 -18.72 -3.35 18.80
C LEU A 618 -18.99 -2.54 17.53
N TRP A 619 -19.30 -3.21 16.43
CA TRP A 619 -19.60 -2.54 15.16
C TRP A 619 -20.88 -1.70 15.26
N ALA A 620 -21.91 -2.21 15.94
CA ALA A 620 -23.16 -1.47 16.13
C ALA A 620 -23.02 -0.24 17.06
N VAL A 621 -22.04 -0.19 17.96
CA VAL A 621 -21.72 1.02 18.76
C VAL A 621 -20.99 2.05 17.91
N MET A 622 -19.98 1.63 17.14
CA MET A 622 -19.21 2.55 16.30
C MET A 622 -19.99 3.08 15.09
N ALA A 623 -21.00 2.35 14.61
CA ALA A 623 -21.91 2.83 13.57
C ALA A 623 -22.81 3.99 14.01
N GLU A 624 -23.04 4.16 15.33
CA GLU A 624 -23.77 5.29 15.91
C GLU A 624 -22.84 6.49 16.24
N TRP A 625 -21.52 6.35 16.08
CA TRP A 625 -20.57 7.41 16.39
C TRP A 625 -20.49 8.47 15.28
N PRO A 626 -20.26 9.75 15.64
CA PRO A 626 -20.04 10.81 14.66
C PRO A 626 -18.74 10.58 13.87
N PRO A 627 -18.62 11.13 12.64
CA PRO A 627 -17.49 10.88 11.72
C PRO A 627 -16.11 11.06 12.37
N GLU A 628 -15.95 12.13 13.16
CA GLU A 628 -14.69 12.50 13.80
C GLU A 628 -14.25 11.44 14.80
N ARG A 629 -15.21 10.83 15.52
CA ARG A 629 -14.95 9.78 16.49
C ARG A 629 -14.70 8.42 15.82
N ARG A 630 -15.35 8.15 14.68
CA ARG A 630 -15.01 7.00 13.83
C ARG A 630 -13.59 7.10 13.26
N LEU A 631 -13.14 8.30 12.88
CA LEU A 631 -11.74 8.55 12.50
C LEU A 631 -10.77 8.39 13.69
N ARG A 632 -11.14 8.83 14.91
CA ARG A 632 -10.34 8.57 16.12
C ARG A 632 -10.20 7.08 16.45
N PHE A 633 -11.18 6.22 16.15
CA PHE A 633 -11.00 4.77 16.29
C PHE A 633 -9.96 4.23 15.31
N VAL A 634 -9.98 4.68 14.05
CA VAL A 634 -8.97 4.29 13.05
C VAL A 634 -7.57 4.77 13.48
N GLU A 635 -7.47 5.96 14.07
CA GLU A 635 -6.23 6.46 14.68
C GLU A 635 -5.76 5.59 15.86
N PHE A 636 -6.66 5.25 16.78
CA PHE A 636 -6.40 4.40 17.93
C PHE A 636 -5.86 3.01 17.54
N VAL A 637 -6.41 2.37 16.49
CA VAL A 637 -5.98 1.00 16.09
C VAL A 637 -4.88 0.96 15.03
N THR A 638 -4.62 2.04 14.28
CA THR A 638 -3.62 2.04 13.18
C THR A 638 -2.49 3.06 13.32
N GLY A 639 -2.53 3.94 14.33
CA GLY A 639 -1.55 5.02 14.53
C GLY A 639 -1.71 6.20 13.57
N THR A 640 -2.83 6.29 12.83
CA THR A 640 -3.12 7.41 11.92
C THR A 640 -4.63 7.61 11.75
N PRO A 641 -5.16 8.86 11.72
CA PRO A 641 -6.59 9.10 11.47
C PRO A 641 -7.00 8.88 10.01
N ARG A 642 -6.09 8.32 9.18
CA ARG A 642 -6.31 8.00 7.78
C ARG A 642 -7.01 6.65 7.62
N LEU A 643 -8.10 6.65 6.85
CA LEU A 643 -8.74 5.41 6.39
C LEU A 643 -7.75 4.59 5.53
N PRO A 644 -7.54 3.30 5.82
CA PRO A 644 -6.90 2.39 4.86
C PRO A 644 -7.82 2.19 3.65
N LEU A 645 -7.33 1.54 2.59
CA LEU A 645 -8.25 1.03 1.57
C LEU A 645 -9.10 -0.11 2.16
N PRO A 646 -10.40 -0.20 1.80
CA PRO A 646 -11.26 -1.33 2.18
C PRO A 646 -10.60 -2.69 1.93
N GLY A 647 -10.31 -3.40 3.01
CA GLY A 647 -9.71 -4.74 2.97
C GLY A 647 -8.23 -4.81 2.56
N SER A 648 -7.49 -3.69 2.55
CA SER A 648 -6.03 -3.72 2.29
C SER A 648 -5.19 -4.01 3.53
N GLU A 649 -5.78 -3.97 4.72
CA GLU A 649 -5.11 -4.20 6.00
C GLU A 649 -5.91 -5.19 6.87
N LEU A 650 -5.20 -5.88 7.76
CA LEU A 650 -5.81 -6.66 8.83
C LEU A 650 -6.20 -5.75 10.00
N LEU A 651 -7.22 -6.16 10.76
CA LEU A 651 -7.49 -5.68 12.12
C LEU A 651 -7.72 -6.91 12.99
N LYS A 652 -6.80 -7.15 13.94
CA LYS A 652 -6.93 -8.24 14.90
C LYS A 652 -7.76 -7.75 16.07
N ILE A 653 -8.66 -8.59 16.58
CA ILE A 653 -9.42 -8.34 17.80
C ILE A 653 -9.29 -9.57 18.69
N GLN A 654 -8.68 -9.39 19.87
CA GLN A 654 -8.30 -10.47 20.78
C GLN A 654 -8.65 -10.10 22.22
N ALA A 655 -8.95 -11.08 23.07
CA ALA A 655 -9.11 -10.87 24.50
C ALA A 655 -7.72 -10.72 25.17
N PRO A 656 -7.50 -9.71 26.04
CA PRO A 656 -6.22 -9.52 26.71
C PRO A 656 -5.84 -10.68 27.66
N PHE A 657 -6.84 -11.38 28.20
CA PHE A 657 -6.68 -12.65 28.91
C PHE A 657 -8.03 -13.38 29.06
N VAL A 658 -7.96 -14.68 29.34
CA VAL A 658 -9.12 -15.51 29.72
C VAL A 658 -9.38 -15.34 31.21
N ALA A 659 -10.54 -14.77 31.58
CA ALA A 659 -10.87 -14.46 32.97
C ALA A 659 -11.42 -15.71 33.72
N MET A 660 -10.75 -16.10 34.81
CA MET A 660 -11.04 -17.33 35.55
C MET A 660 -11.97 -17.07 36.74
N GLY A 661 -13.25 -16.82 36.44
CA GLY A 661 -14.32 -16.79 37.43
C GLY A 661 -14.68 -15.40 37.96
N VAL A 662 -15.65 -15.35 38.88
CA VAL A 662 -16.49 -14.16 39.14
C VAL A 662 -15.73 -12.93 39.63
N ALA A 663 -14.57 -13.10 40.28
CA ALA A 663 -13.72 -11.98 40.70
C ALA A 663 -12.99 -11.35 39.51
N GLU A 664 -12.43 -12.17 38.64
CA GLU A 664 -11.68 -11.74 37.45
C GLU A 664 -12.62 -11.15 36.40
N HIS A 665 -13.73 -11.82 36.08
CA HIS A 665 -14.78 -11.25 35.22
C HIS A 665 -15.28 -9.88 35.71
N ARG A 666 -15.36 -9.66 37.03
CA ARG A 666 -15.74 -8.35 37.59
C ARG A 666 -14.67 -7.28 37.35
N ALA A 667 -13.38 -7.66 37.34
CA ALA A 667 -12.29 -6.78 36.93
C ALA A 667 -12.32 -6.52 35.42
N THR A 668 -12.61 -7.53 34.59
CA THR A 668 -12.76 -7.40 33.12
C THR A 668 -13.82 -6.36 32.74
N LEU A 669 -14.95 -6.28 33.44
CA LEU A 669 -15.97 -5.21 33.25
C LEU A 669 -15.49 -3.79 33.65
N GLY A 670 -14.35 -3.68 34.35
CA GLY A 670 -13.67 -2.44 34.67
C GLY A 670 -12.60 -2.01 33.65
N MET A 671 -12.07 -2.95 32.86
CA MET A 671 -10.98 -2.69 31.91
C MET A 671 -11.42 -1.82 30.72
N LEU A 672 -10.49 -1.02 30.21
CA LEU A 672 -10.59 -0.35 28.91
C LEU A 672 -10.05 -1.28 27.80
N PRO A 673 -10.49 -1.15 26.55
CA PRO A 673 -9.79 -1.71 25.40
C PRO A 673 -8.42 -1.03 25.23
N GLN A 674 -7.43 -1.79 24.74
CA GLN A 674 -6.09 -1.30 24.42
C GLN A 674 -5.78 -1.57 22.95
N ALA A 675 -4.80 -0.88 22.35
CA ALA A 675 -4.49 -1.03 20.94
C ALA A 675 -2.99 -1.00 20.65
N HIS A 676 -2.53 -1.98 19.88
CA HIS A 676 -1.16 -2.10 19.41
C HIS A 676 -1.10 -1.72 17.93
N THR A 677 -0.91 -0.42 17.67
CA THR A 677 -0.86 0.16 16.32
C THR A 677 0.23 -0.41 15.43
N CYS A 678 1.18 -1.15 16.00
CA CYS A 678 2.27 -1.80 15.26
C CYS A 678 1.78 -2.93 14.35
N ASP A 679 0.77 -3.69 14.78
CA ASP A 679 0.22 -4.88 14.12
C ASP A 679 -1.28 -4.74 13.78
N ASN A 680 -1.85 -3.54 13.92
CA ASN A 680 -3.29 -3.27 13.89
C ASN A 680 -4.08 -4.24 14.81
N LEU A 681 -3.72 -4.31 16.09
CA LEU A 681 -4.38 -5.18 17.08
C LEU A 681 -5.18 -4.35 18.09
N LEU A 682 -6.45 -4.73 18.30
CA LEU A 682 -7.34 -4.25 19.36
C LEU A 682 -7.46 -5.34 20.43
N GLU A 683 -7.01 -5.07 21.65
CA GLU A 683 -7.33 -5.88 22.82
C GLU A 683 -8.70 -5.46 23.35
N LEU A 684 -9.67 -6.38 23.28
CA LEU A 684 -11.05 -6.17 23.68
C LEU A 684 -11.41 -7.10 24.85
N PRO A 685 -11.52 -6.59 26.09
CA PRO A 685 -11.96 -7.38 27.23
C PRO A 685 -13.34 -8.00 26.97
N ASN A 686 -13.52 -9.32 27.21
CA ASN A 686 -14.78 -10.01 26.92
C ASN A 686 -15.89 -9.60 27.91
N TYR A 687 -16.51 -8.45 27.66
CA TYR A 687 -17.58 -7.88 28.48
C TYR A 687 -18.86 -8.73 28.46
N TRP A 688 -19.12 -9.47 27.37
CA TRP A 688 -20.31 -10.30 27.23
C TRP A 688 -20.26 -11.50 28.19
N GLU A 689 -19.24 -12.34 28.07
CA GLU A 689 -19.08 -13.49 28.97
C GLU A 689 -18.89 -13.04 30.42
N SER A 690 -18.10 -11.99 30.64
CA SER A 690 -17.86 -11.47 31.99
C SER A 690 -19.14 -10.95 32.65
N LEU A 691 -20.07 -10.37 31.87
CA LEU A 691 -21.38 -10.00 32.41
C LEU A 691 -22.23 -11.23 32.70
N LEU A 692 -22.30 -12.22 31.81
CA LEU A 692 -23.03 -13.47 32.04
C LEU A 692 -22.54 -14.17 33.32
N ALA A 693 -21.23 -14.26 33.52
CA ALA A 693 -20.63 -14.86 34.72
C ALA A 693 -20.91 -14.04 35.99
N VAL A 694 -20.77 -12.71 35.95
CA VAL A 694 -21.08 -11.80 37.08
C VAL A 694 -22.58 -11.80 37.43
N ARG A 695 -23.46 -12.03 36.44
CA ARG A 695 -24.92 -12.19 36.61
C ARG A 695 -25.34 -13.63 36.98
N GLY A 696 -24.39 -14.58 37.04
CA GLY A 696 -24.63 -15.96 37.48
C GLY A 696 -25.27 -16.89 36.44
N VAL A 697 -25.21 -16.53 35.14
CA VAL A 697 -25.78 -17.32 34.05
C VAL A 697 -24.97 -18.60 33.85
N ARG A 698 -25.55 -19.75 34.24
CA ARG A 698 -24.86 -21.04 34.19
C ARG A 698 -24.58 -21.49 32.76
N GLY A 699 -23.34 -21.89 32.49
CA GLY A 699 -22.90 -22.35 31.16
C GLY A 699 -22.53 -21.23 30.17
N GLY A 700 -22.53 -19.97 30.62
CA GLY A 700 -21.92 -18.85 29.89
C GLY A 700 -22.50 -18.61 28.48
N PRO A 701 -21.70 -18.05 27.56
CA PRO A 701 -22.11 -17.78 26.18
C PRO A 701 -22.62 -19.04 25.46
N THR A 702 -22.00 -20.20 25.73
CA THR A 702 -22.37 -21.48 25.10
C THR A 702 -23.78 -21.96 25.48
N ALA A 703 -24.22 -21.76 26.73
CA ALA A 703 -25.59 -22.08 27.13
C ALA A 703 -26.61 -21.06 26.59
N VAL A 704 -26.21 -19.79 26.45
CA VAL A 704 -27.03 -18.75 25.82
C VAL A 704 -27.25 -19.05 24.34
N ALA A 705 -26.18 -19.28 23.57
CA ALA A 705 -26.26 -19.55 22.13
C ALA A 705 -27.04 -20.84 21.79
N ARG A 706 -27.08 -21.81 22.71
CA ARG A 706 -27.85 -23.06 22.57
C ARG A 706 -29.28 -22.98 23.12
N GLY A 707 -29.71 -21.84 23.66
CA GLY A 707 -31.02 -21.70 24.29
C GLY A 707 -31.23 -22.56 25.54
N THR A 708 -30.15 -23.05 26.17
CA THR A 708 -30.21 -23.89 27.38
C THR A 708 -29.98 -23.08 28.66
N ALA A 709 -29.52 -21.83 28.56
CA ALA A 709 -29.58 -20.87 29.65
C ALA A 709 -31.05 -20.55 30.00
N GLN A 710 -31.41 -20.67 31.28
CA GLN A 710 -32.76 -20.39 31.79
C GLN A 710 -33.00 -18.87 31.90
N LEU A 711 -33.04 -18.19 30.76
CA LEU A 711 -33.27 -16.75 30.63
C LEU A 711 -34.57 -16.48 29.89
N THR A 712 -35.27 -15.42 30.30
CA THR A 712 -36.37 -14.83 29.54
C THR A 712 -35.86 -13.91 28.43
N GLU A 713 -36.70 -13.60 27.45
CA GLU A 713 -36.40 -12.65 26.36
C GLU A 713 -36.11 -11.23 26.86
N GLU A 714 -36.80 -10.81 27.92
CA GLU A 714 -36.56 -9.57 28.66
C GLU A 714 -35.15 -9.56 29.27
N GLN A 715 -34.78 -10.60 30.02
CA GLN A 715 -33.43 -10.74 30.60
C GLN A 715 -32.33 -10.82 29.52
N MET A 716 -32.60 -11.44 28.37
CA MET A 716 -31.65 -11.48 27.26
C MET A 716 -31.41 -10.09 26.67
N THR A 717 -32.49 -9.33 26.50
CA THR A 717 -32.46 -7.93 26.05
C THR A 717 -31.69 -7.05 27.03
N ASP A 718 -31.98 -7.16 28.33
CA ASP A 718 -31.28 -6.45 29.41
C ASP A 718 -29.77 -6.75 29.42
N LEU A 719 -29.37 -8.02 29.30
CA LEU A 719 -27.97 -8.43 29.27
C LEU A 719 -27.23 -7.87 28.04
N ARG A 720 -27.85 -7.90 26.87
CA ARG A 720 -27.27 -7.32 25.64
C ARG A 720 -27.20 -5.79 25.71
N ALA A 721 -28.20 -5.13 26.29
CA ALA A 721 -28.20 -3.68 26.51
C ALA A 721 -27.15 -3.23 27.55
N GLU A 722 -27.00 -3.96 28.66
CA GLU A 722 -25.98 -3.66 29.66
C GLU A 722 -24.56 -3.91 29.11
N THR A 723 -24.34 -4.98 28.35
CA THR A 723 -23.07 -5.22 27.65
C THR A 723 -22.77 -4.12 26.64
N ARG A 724 -23.77 -3.69 25.84
CA ARG A 724 -23.64 -2.58 24.89
C ARG A 724 -23.19 -1.29 25.59
N ARG A 725 -23.80 -0.96 26.74
CA ARG A 725 -23.42 0.22 27.54
C ARG A 725 -21.99 0.10 28.07
N ILE A 726 -21.62 -1.03 28.68
CA ILE A 726 -20.25 -1.22 29.20
C ILE A 726 -19.23 -1.09 28.07
N LEU A 727 -19.49 -1.70 26.92
CA LEU A 727 -18.64 -1.59 25.74
C LEU A 727 -18.53 -0.14 25.25
N ALA A 728 -19.64 0.59 25.10
CA ALA A 728 -19.64 1.98 24.67
C ALA A 728 -18.88 2.90 25.64
N ASP A 729 -19.18 2.80 26.95
CA ASP A 729 -18.53 3.59 28.00
C ASP A 729 -17.00 3.38 28.01
N ARG A 730 -16.52 2.14 27.83
CA ARG A 730 -15.09 1.81 27.88
C ARG A 730 -14.37 2.13 26.57
N LEU A 731 -14.98 1.84 25.43
CA LEU A 731 -14.40 2.11 24.11
C LEU A 731 -14.32 3.61 23.84
N GLU A 732 -15.33 4.40 24.24
CA GLU A 732 -15.28 5.86 24.12
C GLU A 732 -14.17 6.46 24.98
N VAL A 733 -13.97 5.98 26.21
CA VAL A 733 -12.88 6.45 27.08
C VAL A 733 -11.51 6.09 26.47
N ALA A 734 -11.30 4.88 25.95
CA ALA A 734 -10.04 4.51 25.30
C ALA A 734 -9.76 5.37 24.05
N VAL A 735 -10.72 5.43 23.11
CA VAL A 735 -10.56 6.10 21.81
C VAL A 735 -10.43 7.63 21.93
N LEU A 736 -10.94 8.25 23.01
CA LEU A 736 -10.81 9.70 23.21
C LEU A 736 -9.63 10.13 24.09
N ASN A 737 -8.92 9.20 24.76
CA ASN A 737 -7.87 9.54 25.73
C ASN A 737 -6.50 8.87 25.48
N PHE A 738 -6.33 8.08 24.43
CA PHE A 738 -5.01 7.58 24.04
C PHE A 738 -4.06 8.75 23.66
N GLN A 739 -2.76 8.59 23.95
CA GLN A 739 -1.74 9.61 23.68
C GLN A 739 -0.61 9.01 22.83
N GLY A 740 -0.90 8.73 21.56
CA GLY A 740 0.03 8.04 20.67
C GLY A 740 0.37 6.62 21.18
N TYR A 741 1.62 6.23 21.00
CA TYR A 741 2.17 4.93 21.41
C TYR A 741 2.98 5.10 22.72
N GLY A 742 2.91 4.15 23.65
CA GLY A 742 3.88 4.06 24.76
C GLY A 742 3.55 4.71 26.12
N LEU A 743 2.27 4.80 26.56
CA LEU A 743 1.96 5.07 27.98
C LEU A 743 1.83 3.81 28.85
N ASP A 744 1.50 2.67 28.26
CA ASP A 744 1.00 1.50 29.00
C ASP A 744 2.06 0.79 29.86
N GLU A 745 3.34 0.83 29.49
CA GLU A 745 4.46 0.29 30.28
C GLU A 745 4.50 0.84 31.72
N ARG A 746 3.98 2.06 31.93
CA ARG A 746 3.99 2.72 33.24
C ARG A 746 3.00 2.11 34.23
N SER A 747 2.07 1.28 33.77
CA SER A 747 1.09 0.57 34.60
C SER A 747 1.71 -0.63 35.36
N GLY A 748 2.80 -1.20 34.84
CA GLY A 748 3.45 -2.40 35.37
C GLY A 748 4.34 -2.20 36.61
N GLY A 749 4.25 -1.06 37.30
CA GLY A 749 5.08 -0.69 38.46
C GLY A 749 4.81 -1.49 39.75
N GLY A 750 4.53 -2.80 39.64
CA GLY A 750 4.09 -3.69 40.72
C GLY A 750 5.17 -4.62 41.31
N GLY A 751 6.36 -4.65 40.70
CA GLY A 751 7.56 -5.27 41.25
C GLY A 751 7.79 -6.75 40.88
N GLU A 752 8.88 -6.99 40.16
CA GLU A 752 9.89 -8.00 40.48
C GLU A 752 11.23 -7.55 39.87
N GLY A 753 12.36 -8.09 40.36
CA GLY A 753 13.69 -7.57 40.02
C GLY A 753 14.25 -8.19 38.74
N ALA A 754 14.50 -7.37 37.72
CA ALA A 754 15.39 -7.77 36.62
C ALA A 754 16.84 -7.79 37.13
N GLU A 755 17.58 -8.85 36.82
CA GLU A 755 18.99 -8.99 37.17
C GLU A 755 19.87 -8.42 36.03
N ASP A 756 20.79 -7.51 36.35
CA ASP A 756 21.74 -6.95 35.38
C ASP A 756 22.84 -7.98 35.05
N GLU A 757 22.79 -8.63 33.89
CA GLU A 757 23.93 -9.35 33.30
C GLU A 757 24.72 -8.42 32.36
N ASP A 758 25.88 -7.91 32.79
CA ASP A 758 26.81 -7.15 31.94
C ASP A 758 28.29 -7.44 32.26
N ASP A 759 29.10 -7.51 31.20
CA ASP A 759 30.58 -7.55 31.11
C ASP A 759 31.41 -8.49 32.04
N ASP A 760 31.68 -9.75 31.59
CA ASP A 760 32.69 -10.64 32.21
C ASP A 760 34.12 -10.37 31.67
N GLN A 761 34.86 -9.48 32.33
CA GLN A 761 36.33 -9.44 32.22
C GLN A 761 37.09 -9.23 33.54
N ARG A 762 37.80 -10.30 33.95
CA ARG A 762 39.05 -10.29 34.74
C ARG A 762 39.04 -9.51 36.08
N MET A 763 39.00 -10.27 37.18
CA MET A 763 40.19 -10.38 38.06
C MET A 763 40.12 -11.60 38.99
N LYS A 764 41.26 -12.01 39.56
CA LYS A 764 41.37 -13.22 40.40
C LYS A 764 41.43 -12.90 41.90
N GLY A 765 40.51 -13.49 42.68
CA GLY A 765 40.91 -14.21 43.90
C GLY A 765 40.34 -13.77 45.26
N ARG A 766 40.41 -14.72 46.21
CA ARG A 766 40.16 -14.64 47.67
C ARG A 766 38.70 -14.61 48.18
N ILE A 767 38.17 -15.83 48.33
CA ILE A 767 37.36 -16.29 49.48
C ILE A 767 38.07 -15.85 50.80
N PRO A 768 37.39 -15.27 51.82
CA PRO A 768 36.73 -16.11 52.84
C PRO A 768 35.45 -15.59 53.55
N SER A 769 34.45 -16.47 53.57
CA SER A 769 33.60 -16.85 54.73
C SER A 769 32.51 -15.87 55.28
N PRO A 770 31.34 -16.40 55.72
CA PRO A 770 30.17 -15.59 56.10
C PRO A 770 29.99 -15.39 57.61
N ARG A 771 29.21 -14.36 58.02
CA ARG A 771 28.33 -14.41 59.22
C ARG A 771 27.36 -13.22 59.41
N ARG A 772 26.09 -13.59 59.66
CA ARG A 772 25.04 -12.91 60.47
C ARG A 772 24.32 -11.67 59.93
N SER A 773 22.99 -11.80 59.92
CA SER A 773 21.95 -10.76 59.85
C SER A 773 21.86 -9.91 61.14
N PRO A 774 21.19 -8.73 61.10
CA PRO A 774 21.43 -7.65 62.05
C PRO A 774 20.49 -7.62 63.28
N LYS A 775 20.76 -6.69 64.21
CA LYS A 775 19.87 -6.32 65.33
C LYS A 775 19.60 -4.80 65.38
N SER A 776 18.32 -4.45 65.42
CA SER A 776 17.69 -3.32 66.13
C SER A 776 18.44 -1.99 66.39
N HIS A 777 17.92 -0.92 65.78
CA HIS A 777 17.79 0.48 66.24
C HIS A 777 18.64 1.02 67.43
N HIS A 778 19.32 2.16 67.26
CA HIS A 778 18.78 3.50 67.58
C HIS A 778 19.72 4.67 67.16
N PHE A 779 19.18 5.90 67.27
CA PHE A 779 19.66 7.27 66.99
C PHE A 779 21.19 7.60 66.89
N GLY A 780 21.51 8.65 66.11
CA GLY A 780 22.86 9.21 65.85
C GLY A 780 23.32 10.28 66.87
N PRO A 781 24.02 11.40 66.51
CA PRO A 781 24.22 11.99 65.17
C PRO A 781 25.65 12.51 64.80
N LEU A 782 25.86 12.79 63.49
CA LEU A 782 26.84 13.75 62.90
C LEU A 782 28.36 13.51 63.11
N PRO A 783 29.26 14.12 62.30
CA PRO A 783 29.05 15.00 61.14
C PRO A 783 28.68 14.26 59.84
#